data_AF-A0A934RND0-F1
#
_entry.id   AF-A0A934RND0-F1
#
_cell.length_a   1.000
_cell.length_b   1.000
_cell.length_c   1.000
_cell.angle_alpha   90.00
_cell.angle_beta   90.00
_cell.angle_gamma   90.00
#
_symmetry.space_group_name_H-M   'P 1'
#
loop_
_entity.id
_entity.type
_entity.pdbx_description
1 polymer ?
#
loop_
_entity_poly.entity_id
_entity_poly.type
_entity_poly.pdbx_seq_one_letter_code
_entity_poly.pdbx_strand_id
1 'polypeptide(L)'
;MAGFLGFLSPSLSAQTVWTGEGSDANWSTAENWSLPLLVGDDLVFEGDLLTTNNNDHLASVGSITFADGAEAFVLQGDGLTVGGHFLNDSAEVQTIDLDVSFGTGSHQFRDSDTGASDSDLETFVFNGALDYGTGRAFPNEQNVEIILNGPGTGVGSVAGAWQATGPSTFRTNNTTYLEVNEGTALGTGYLQLNGATYLSSSTGVTVANCFVIGTGSLHFENEHVTFANGAVTHNTAGETEAAIVAAGGNRSIVVHHAATTTVAGDIYLSDADSTRTLTLNFQNSGTVEVTGNIHDNLANPGGGGLPSNLNLVGEGGTLILSGSANTFSGSLSLQGSCQLVVNSNNQLSDSATVSIEAAGGALLNLNHSGTEVVTELLIDGVSQGTGTFGAIGSGAAQEVAGLAGSGLLEVLPTAPDGAWNGGGSDNNWTTAENWVGEVVPVPGESEVLTFAGSTRPTANNDFPVETVFGQLSYFTDATSFTLTGHSLVLGNAHILENGSSRDQVIDLPLSFMGSADKTLNTGGQRISFEQPIAFGEHRLFPNQMGGTLSFQAPGTGPGRLLGIFGLNSSTESGVHTVMRVNAANTVLELGHSQALGEGGVQINSPTQLLATEALTGENAVGNTFIVGNSNLEISGSQDLELSGTTQNFQGQLGDTGVSAGAIISAGSSGQNRILSISNTGKTEISGAVYLNDTTAANRVLSIPVLSSAGETLLSGPIVGHVTGGAGNPAQPSGHLSYQGDGVAAGATGGVITVSGNNTYNGDTSIIAGAYVKLAHEQALGAVEVVAEITTEADWTAGSNEVRADEVAGVEIGNGVSGPGIPPGATVTAIGELTTEGYYEVTISETLTANASYPTEVTFSTSGEAQPAGTTIGVDFNNSGTLDLNGFTIAEPILALAGTGSGGGGALVNTGSGPASLTAGIAGVSESSIGGTGAISTPWLASDSSALVTKIGAGTFTTDGAEANRGISWQILEGEVVLANSAGAGAEGEVIIDGATARLTLAGSNGDLISDGSSVTIANGGVLALQASEIETVATLVLAGVAQEPGTYGASGSEAEIIDDLHFSGSGVLQVTSAGGGYAAWASGFPALVDPSPGLDPDGDGLPSAVEWVLGGDPTDATDAAWAPQGELAMDGFQFAFRRSDEADQAADTTIAVAYSPSLQPDSWVVAEDGSEGVTVVTEEDFHGPGVDRVLVTLPPTLATGNKLFVRLEVGID
;
A
#
# COMPACT_ATOMS: atom_id res chain seq x y z
N MET A 1 -51.86 18.00 -10.22
CA MET A 1 -51.69 17.33 -8.93
C MET A 1 -51.89 15.84 -9.19
N ALA A 2 -50.81 15.08 -9.10
CA ALA A 2 -50.71 13.67 -9.44
C ALA A 2 -51.18 12.76 -8.29
N GLY A 3 -51.48 11.50 -8.62
CA GLY A 3 -51.40 10.37 -7.69
C GLY A 3 -52.72 9.68 -7.38
N PHE A 4 -52.97 8.52 -7.99
CA PHE A 4 -52.96 7.24 -7.26
C PHE A 4 -53.01 6.05 -8.22
N LEU A 5 -52.09 5.11 -8.02
CA LEU A 5 -51.91 3.84 -8.72
C LEU A 5 -53.02 2.82 -8.39
N GLY A 6 -53.27 1.91 -9.33
CA GLY A 6 -54.04 0.68 -9.11
C GLY A 6 -53.65 -0.38 -10.14
N PHE A 7 -52.67 -1.22 -9.78
CA PHE A 7 -52.37 -2.57 -10.26
C PHE A 7 -53.02 -3.04 -11.58
N LEU A 8 -52.25 -3.00 -12.68
CA LEU A 8 -52.45 -3.92 -13.80
C LEU A 8 -51.80 -5.25 -13.41
N SER A 9 -52.62 -6.29 -13.34
CA SER A 9 -52.21 -7.70 -13.30
C SER A 9 -51.20 -8.00 -14.42
N PRO A 10 -50.27 -8.97 -14.27
CA PRO A 10 -49.59 -9.52 -15.43
C PRO A 10 -50.67 -9.98 -16.42
N SER A 11 -50.59 -9.49 -17.65
CA SER A 11 -51.51 -9.87 -18.73
C SER A 11 -51.52 -11.39 -18.85
N LEU A 12 -52.70 -12.02 -18.76
CA LEU A 12 -52.85 -13.36 -19.31
C LEU A 12 -52.44 -13.27 -20.79
N SER A 13 -51.46 -14.08 -21.19
CA SER A 13 -51.22 -14.38 -22.60
C SER A 13 -52.56 -14.81 -23.23
N ALA A 14 -52.93 -14.20 -24.36
CA ALA A 14 -54.10 -14.65 -25.11
C ALA A 14 -53.68 -15.81 -26.02
N GLN A 15 -54.51 -16.85 -26.10
CA GLN A 15 -54.30 -17.95 -27.03
C GLN A 15 -54.86 -17.56 -28.40
N THR A 16 -54.02 -17.63 -29.43
CA THR A 16 -54.36 -17.28 -30.82
C THR A 16 -54.07 -18.49 -31.72
N VAL A 17 -55.05 -18.88 -32.55
CA VAL A 17 -55.01 -20.12 -33.36
C VAL A 17 -54.74 -19.80 -34.82
N TRP A 18 -53.76 -20.46 -35.43
CA TRP A 18 -53.50 -20.41 -36.86
C TRP A 18 -54.62 -21.11 -37.63
N THR A 19 -55.40 -20.34 -38.38
CA THR A 19 -56.46 -20.86 -39.27
C THR A 19 -55.97 -21.04 -40.70
N GLY A 20 -54.91 -20.31 -41.11
CA GLY A 20 -54.38 -20.33 -42.46
C GLY A 20 -55.37 -19.86 -43.55
N GLU A 21 -56.43 -19.13 -43.19
CA GLU A 21 -57.47 -18.69 -44.14
C GLU A 21 -57.11 -17.42 -44.93
N GLY A 22 -55.96 -16.79 -44.64
CA GLY A 22 -55.48 -15.59 -45.31
C GLY A 22 -54.96 -15.82 -46.74
N SER A 23 -54.67 -14.72 -47.44
CA SER A 23 -54.21 -14.78 -48.83
C SER A 23 -52.74 -15.18 -49.03
N ASP A 24 -51.97 -15.19 -47.96
CA ASP A 24 -50.55 -15.55 -47.90
C ASP A 24 -50.24 -16.22 -46.55
N ALA A 25 -49.04 -16.79 -46.40
CA ALA A 25 -48.63 -17.51 -45.20
C ALA A 25 -47.86 -16.65 -44.18
N ASN A 26 -48.03 -15.32 -44.22
CA ASN A 26 -47.34 -14.42 -43.30
C ASN A 26 -48.08 -14.32 -41.96
N TRP A 27 -47.32 -14.23 -40.86
CA TRP A 27 -47.90 -14.05 -39.52
C TRP A 27 -48.53 -12.66 -39.34
N SER A 28 -48.11 -11.65 -40.12
CA SER A 28 -48.71 -10.31 -40.13
C SER A 28 -50.11 -10.24 -40.75
N THR A 29 -50.55 -11.27 -41.48
CA THR A 29 -51.87 -11.33 -42.12
C THR A 29 -52.94 -11.77 -41.10
N ALA A 30 -53.81 -10.84 -40.71
CA ALA A 30 -54.80 -11.04 -39.65
C ALA A 30 -55.79 -12.19 -39.93
N GLU A 31 -56.12 -12.45 -41.19
CA GLU A 31 -57.01 -13.54 -41.60
C GLU A 31 -56.42 -14.95 -41.36
N ASN A 32 -55.10 -15.08 -41.15
CA ASN A 32 -54.47 -16.35 -40.80
C ASN A 32 -54.66 -16.75 -39.34
N TRP A 33 -55.22 -15.87 -38.51
CA TRP A 33 -55.33 -16.07 -37.07
C TRP A 33 -56.77 -15.91 -36.59
N SER A 34 -57.18 -16.74 -35.63
CA SER A 34 -58.52 -16.69 -35.02
C SER A 34 -58.77 -15.40 -34.23
N LEU A 35 -57.69 -14.75 -33.78
CA LEU A 35 -57.67 -13.46 -33.10
C LEU A 35 -56.49 -12.62 -33.64
N PRO A 36 -56.55 -11.28 -33.57
CA PRO A 36 -55.41 -10.45 -33.94
C PRO A 36 -54.16 -10.81 -33.11
N LEU A 37 -53.07 -11.13 -33.81
CA LEU A 37 -51.81 -11.59 -33.23
C LEU A 37 -51.10 -10.48 -32.45
N LEU A 38 -50.77 -10.71 -31.17
CA LEU A 38 -50.03 -9.79 -30.31
C LEU A 38 -48.72 -10.40 -29.78
N VAL A 39 -47.76 -9.53 -29.43
CA VAL A 39 -46.49 -9.94 -28.82
C VAL A 39 -46.75 -10.59 -27.46
N GLY A 40 -46.24 -11.82 -27.27
CA GLY A 40 -46.40 -12.59 -26.04
C GLY A 40 -47.64 -13.50 -26.00
N ASP A 41 -48.42 -13.58 -27.08
CA ASP A 41 -49.55 -14.53 -27.21
C ASP A 41 -49.07 -15.99 -27.27
N ASP A 42 -49.90 -16.91 -26.81
CA ASP A 42 -49.72 -18.36 -26.99
C ASP A 42 -50.25 -18.75 -28.37
N LEU A 43 -49.38 -19.31 -29.21
CA LEU A 43 -49.71 -19.67 -30.58
C LEU A 43 -50.10 -21.14 -30.67
N VAL A 44 -51.26 -21.41 -31.27
CA VAL A 44 -51.71 -22.77 -31.57
C VAL A 44 -51.77 -22.97 -33.07
N PHE A 45 -51.04 -23.93 -33.59
CA PHE A 45 -51.08 -24.36 -34.97
C PHE A 45 -52.01 -25.57 -35.07
N GLU A 46 -53.11 -25.41 -35.81
CA GLU A 46 -54.10 -26.46 -36.06
C GLU A 46 -54.40 -26.57 -37.56
N GLY A 47 -54.86 -27.74 -38.01
CA GLY A 47 -55.33 -27.96 -39.37
C GLY A 47 -54.23 -28.15 -40.42
N ASP A 48 -54.61 -27.97 -41.68
CA ASP A 48 -53.86 -28.37 -42.87
C ASP A 48 -53.55 -27.23 -43.86
N LEU A 49 -53.90 -25.98 -43.51
CA LEU A 49 -53.74 -24.82 -44.38
C LEU A 49 -52.47 -24.03 -44.08
N LEU A 50 -51.76 -23.67 -45.16
CA LEU A 50 -50.56 -22.83 -45.11
C LEU A 50 -49.53 -23.33 -44.09
N THR A 51 -49.27 -24.64 -44.10
CA THR A 51 -48.42 -25.32 -43.13
C THR A 51 -46.96 -24.88 -43.19
N THR A 52 -46.50 -24.37 -44.33
CA THR A 52 -45.25 -23.58 -44.40
C THR A 52 -45.58 -22.11 -44.22
N ASN A 53 -45.37 -21.59 -43.02
CA ASN A 53 -45.71 -20.20 -42.66
C ASN A 53 -44.48 -19.39 -42.29
N ASN A 54 -44.58 -18.08 -42.47
CA ASN A 54 -43.47 -17.15 -42.36
C ASN A 54 -43.74 -16.15 -41.25
N ASN A 55 -42.98 -16.23 -40.15
CA ASN A 55 -42.94 -15.20 -39.14
C ASN A 55 -42.26 -13.95 -39.71
N ASP A 56 -43.05 -12.94 -40.05
CA ASP A 56 -42.59 -11.64 -40.55
C ASP A 56 -42.94 -10.49 -39.58
N HIS A 57 -43.37 -10.83 -38.37
CA HIS A 57 -44.07 -9.89 -37.50
C HIS A 57 -43.69 -9.97 -36.02
N LEU A 58 -43.50 -11.18 -35.47
CA LEU A 58 -43.32 -11.36 -34.03
C LEU A 58 -41.86 -11.60 -33.66
N ALA A 59 -41.39 -10.84 -32.67
CA ALA A 59 -40.10 -11.09 -32.02
C ALA A 59 -40.23 -11.97 -30.77
N SER A 60 -41.42 -12.07 -30.18
CA SER A 60 -41.66 -12.95 -29.02
C SER A 60 -43.10 -13.43 -28.87
N VAL A 61 -43.24 -14.65 -28.35
CA VAL A 61 -44.52 -15.33 -28.06
C VAL A 61 -44.52 -15.90 -26.64
N GLY A 62 -45.70 -16.24 -26.13
CA GLY A 62 -45.89 -17.03 -24.93
C GLY A 62 -45.39 -18.45 -25.18
N SER A 63 -46.24 -19.33 -25.67
CA SER A 63 -45.94 -20.72 -26.01
C SER A 63 -46.26 -21.03 -27.48
N ILE A 64 -45.77 -22.17 -27.97
CA ILE A 64 -46.13 -22.73 -29.27
C ILE A 64 -46.71 -24.12 -29.05
N THR A 65 -47.91 -24.34 -29.57
CA THR A 65 -48.61 -25.62 -29.54
C THR A 65 -48.95 -26.05 -30.96
N PHE A 66 -48.59 -27.27 -31.34
CA PHE A 66 -49.15 -27.96 -32.51
C PHE A 66 -50.22 -28.90 -31.97
N ALA A 67 -51.49 -28.63 -32.27
CA ALA A 67 -52.59 -29.39 -31.68
C ALA A 67 -52.73 -30.77 -32.33
N ASP A 68 -53.48 -31.66 -31.67
CA ASP A 68 -53.91 -32.93 -32.24
C ASP A 68 -54.60 -32.71 -33.61
N GLY A 69 -54.10 -33.40 -34.64
CA GLY A 69 -54.54 -33.25 -36.03
C GLY A 69 -53.94 -32.08 -36.81
N ALA A 70 -52.95 -31.35 -36.27
CA ALA A 70 -52.13 -30.44 -37.05
C ALA A 70 -51.28 -31.22 -38.08
N GLU A 71 -51.23 -30.78 -39.33
CA GLU A 71 -50.33 -31.35 -40.34
C GLU A 71 -48.86 -31.00 -40.05
N ALA A 72 -47.92 -31.46 -40.89
CA ALA A 72 -46.51 -31.10 -40.76
C ALA A 72 -46.27 -29.61 -41.06
N PHE A 73 -46.16 -28.79 -40.01
CA PHE A 73 -45.83 -27.37 -40.13
C PHE A 73 -44.32 -27.13 -40.28
N VAL A 74 -43.99 -26.09 -41.04
CA VAL A 74 -42.66 -25.50 -41.16
C VAL A 74 -42.78 -24.04 -40.77
N LEU A 75 -42.29 -23.69 -39.58
CA LEU A 75 -42.22 -22.30 -39.10
C LEU A 75 -40.89 -21.70 -39.57
N GLN A 76 -40.93 -20.74 -40.48
CA GLN A 76 -39.74 -20.06 -41.03
C GLN A 76 -39.84 -18.54 -40.83
N GLY A 77 -38.77 -17.80 -41.14
CA GLY A 77 -38.77 -16.33 -41.13
C GLY A 77 -37.91 -15.73 -40.01
N ASP A 78 -38.36 -14.60 -39.47
CA ASP A 78 -37.65 -13.87 -38.41
C ASP A 78 -37.58 -14.69 -37.11
N GLY A 79 -36.46 -14.55 -36.39
CA GLY A 79 -36.22 -15.27 -35.14
C GLY A 79 -37.19 -14.89 -34.02
N LEU A 80 -37.42 -15.82 -33.09
CA LEU A 80 -38.51 -15.76 -32.13
C LEU A 80 -38.03 -16.06 -30.71
N THR A 81 -38.37 -15.18 -29.76
CA THR A 81 -38.21 -15.47 -28.33
C THR A 81 -39.46 -16.14 -27.77
N VAL A 82 -39.33 -17.34 -27.19
CA VAL A 82 -40.46 -18.09 -26.61
C VAL A 82 -40.41 -18.02 -25.07
N GLY A 83 -41.43 -17.43 -24.46
CA GLY A 83 -41.54 -17.27 -23.01
C GLY A 83 -42.03 -18.51 -22.25
N GLY A 84 -42.66 -19.46 -22.95
CA GLY A 84 -43.37 -20.63 -22.42
C GLY A 84 -42.86 -21.94 -23.01
N HIS A 85 -43.75 -22.91 -23.19
CA HIS A 85 -43.42 -24.27 -23.63
C HIS A 85 -43.59 -24.46 -25.15
N PHE A 86 -42.93 -25.48 -25.69
CA PHE A 86 -43.26 -26.08 -26.98
C PHE A 86 -44.05 -27.36 -26.71
N LEU A 87 -45.23 -27.48 -27.31
CA LEU A 87 -46.10 -28.64 -27.20
C LEU A 87 -46.36 -29.17 -28.61
N ASN A 88 -46.09 -30.44 -28.87
CA ASN A 88 -46.51 -31.10 -30.11
C ASN A 88 -47.42 -32.25 -29.74
N ASP A 89 -48.72 -32.03 -29.91
CA ASP A 89 -49.76 -33.05 -29.76
C ASP A 89 -50.08 -33.71 -31.12
N SER A 90 -49.33 -33.39 -32.18
CA SER A 90 -49.48 -33.99 -33.51
C SER A 90 -48.46 -35.11 -33.75
N ALA A 91 -48.95 -36.19 -34.38
CA ALA A 91 -48.13 -37.30 -34.85
C ALA A 91 -47.18 -36.92 -36.02
N GLU A 92 -47.36 -35.74 -36.62
CA GLU A 92 -46.53 -35.27 -37.73
C GLU A 92 -45.26 -34.56 -37.23
N VAL A 93 -44.20 -34.63 -38.04
CA VAL A 93 -42.92 -33.97 -37.74
C VAL A 93 -43.06 -32.46 -37.89
N GLN A 94 -42.84 -31.71 -36.81
CA GLN A 94 -42.92 -30.26 -36.80
C GLN A 94 -41.54 -29.65 -37.00
N THR A 95 -41.39 -28.82 -38.04
CA THR A 95 -40.10 -28.21 -38.40
C THR A 95 -40.07 -26.74 -37.99
N ILE A 96 -39.07 -26.37 -37.21
CA ILE A 96 -38.77 -25.00 -36.79
C ILE A 96 -37.53 -24.55 -37.54
N ASP A 97 -37.73 -23.80 -38.62
CA ASP A 97 -36.72 -23.29 -39.55
C ASP A 97 -36.45 -21.77 -39.34
N LEU A 98 -36.72 -21.28 -38.14
CA LEU A 98 -36.39 -19.94 -37.66
C LEU A 98 -35.51 -20.05 -36.41
N ASP A 99 -34.72 -19.01 -36.12
CA ASP A 99 -33.91 -18.95 -34.91
C ASP A 99 -34.83 -18.80 -33.68
N VAL A 100 -34.65 -19.64 -32.67
CA VAL A 100 -35.45 -19.62 -31.43
C VAL A 100 -34.57 -19.27 -30.24
N SER A 101 -34.97 -18.29 -29.45
CA SER A 101 -34.38 -17.99 -28.15
C SER A 101 -35.38 -18.27 -27.03
N PHE A 102 -34.98 -18.91 -25.94
CA PHE A 102 -35.85 -19.04 -24.77
C PHE A 102 -35.72 -17.85 -23.82
N GLY A 103 -36.85 -17.44 -23.22
CA GLY A 103 -36.87 -16.42 -22.17
C GLY A 103 -36.21 -16.88 -20.86
N THR A 104 -36.29 -16.05 -19.82
CA THR A 104 -35.84 -16.44 -18.48
C THR A 104 -36.87 -17.36 -17.83
N GLY A 105 -36.56 -18.64 -17.63
CA GLY A 105 -37.51 -19.57 -17.01
C GLY A 105 -37.18 -21.04 -17.21
N SER A 106 -38.13 -21.90 -16.83
CA SER A 106 -38.10 -23.34 -17.15
C SER A 106 -39.02 -23.59 -18.35
N HIS A 107 -38.43 -23.92 -19.49
CA HIS A 107 -39.11 -24.23 -20.74
C HIS A 107 -39.16 -25.74 -20.91
N GLN A 108 -40.18 -26.23 -21.62
CA GLN A 108 -40.36 -27.68 -21.79
C GLN A 108 -40.82 -27.97 -23.21
N PHE A 109 -40.32 -29.10 -23.72
CA PHE A 109 -40.86 -29.78 -24.88
C PHE A 109 -41.76 -30.89 -24.34
N ARG A 110 -43.05 -30.77 -24.60
CA ARG A 110 -44.08 -31.65 -24.06
C ARG A 110 -44.89 -32.31 -25.17
N ASP A 111 -45.52 -33.42 -24.80
CA ASP A 111 -46.69 -34.00 -25.45
C ASP A 111 -47.79 -34.07 -24.38
N SER A 112 -49.02 -33.69 -24.71
CA SER A 112 -50.13 -33.67 -23.75
C SER A 112 -50.65 -35.06 -23.38
N ASP A 113 -50.29 -36.13 -24.10
CA ASP A 113 -50.72 -37.50 -23.76
C ASP A 113 -49.87 -38.10 -22.61
N THR A 114 -50.24 -37.75 -21.38
CA THR A 114 -49.58 -38.24 -20.15
C THR A 114 -49.75 -39.76 -19.87
N GLY A 115 -50.27 -40.55 -20.82
CA GLY A 115 -50.54 -41.98 -20.67
C GLY A 115 -49.38 -42.88 -21.10
N ALA A 116 -49.00 -43.86 -20.25
CA ALA A 116 -48.01 -44.90 -20.57
C ALA A 116 -48.41 -45.86 -21.73
N SER A 117 -49.46 -45.54 -22.48
CA SER A 117 -49.97 -46.25 -23.64
C SER A 117 -49.73 -45.53 -24.96
N ASP A 118 -49.19 -44.32 -24.92
CA ASP A 118 -48.76 -43.62 -26.11
C ASP A 118 -47.57 -44.35 -26.76
N SER A 119 -47.70 -44.61 -28.05
CA SER A 119 -46.73 -45.35 -28.87
C SER A 119 -46.11 -44.51 -29.98
N ASP A 120 -46.59 -43.28 -30.10
CA ASP A 120 -46.29 -42.41 -31.21
C ASP A 120 -45.05 -41.60 -30.77
N LEU A 121 -44.33 -40.98 -31.70
CA LEU A 121 -43.02 -40.35 -31.43
C LEU A 121 -43.08 -38.93 -31.97
N GLU A 122 -43.51 -38.01 -31.11
CA GLU A 122 -43.76 -36.62 -31.48
C GLU A 122 -42.43 -35.94 -31.73
N THR A 123 -42.19 -35.55 -32.98
CA THR A 123 -40.87 -35.10 -33.42
C THR A 123 -40.83 -33.60 -33.68
N PHE A 124 -39.89 -32.92 -33.03
CA PHE A 124 -39.50 -31.55 -33.38
C PHE A 124 -38.16 -31.55 -34.12
N VAL A 125 -38.09 -30.85 -35.25
CA VAL A 125 -36.85 -30.61 -36.01
C VAL A 125 -36.51 -29.13 -35.97
N PHE A 126 -35.40 -28.78 -35.32
CA PHE A 126 -34.88 -27.41 -35.29
C PHE A 126 -33.77 -27.25 -36.32
N ASN A 127 -34.05 -26.54 -37.41
CA ASN A 127 -33.08 -26.19 -38.45
C ASN A 127 -32.46 -24.81 -38.22
N GLY A 128 -33.18 -23.88 -37.58
CA GLY A 128 -32.65 -22.61 -37.11
C GLY A 128 -31.75 -22.75 -35.87
N ALA A 129 -31.05 -21.68 -35.50
CA ALA A 129 -30.27 -21.64 -34.27
C ALA A 129 -31.20 -21.71 -33.05
N LEU A 130 -30.89 -22.59 -32.11
CA LEU A 130 -31.61 -22.70 -30.84
C LEU A 130 -30.72 -22.15 -29.73
N ASP A 131 -31.12 -21.03 -29.14
CA ASP A 131 -30.48 -20.39 -28.00
C ASP A 131 -31.32 -20.59 -26.73
N TYR A 132 -30.76 -21.27 -25.74
CA TYR A 132 -31.43 -21.55 -24.48
C TYR A 132 -31.26 -20.43 -23.44
N GLY A 133 -30.45 -19.41 -23.72
CA GLY A 133 -30.11 -18.34 -22.77
C GLY A 133 -29.60 -18.90 -21.43
N THR A 134 -29.88 -18.20 -20.33
CA THR A 134 -29.67 -18.70 -18.96
C THR A 134 -30.86 -19.54 -18.45
N GLY A 135 -31.83 -19.84 -19.31
CA GLY A 135 -33.03 -20.61 -18.99
C GLY A 135 -32.73 -22.10 -18.88
N ARG A 136 -33.68 -22.85 -18.30
CA ARG A 136 -33.62 -24.32 -18.22
C ARG A 136 -34.62 -24.90 -19.23
N ALA A 137 -34.20 -25.75 -20.16
CA ALA A 137 -35.12 -26.45 -21.06
C ALA A 137 -35.12 -27.96 -20.78
N PHE A 138 -36.30 -28.58 -20.65
CA PHE A 138 -36.45 -30.01 -20.34
C PHE A 138 -37.40 -30.72 -21.30
N PRO A 139 -37.06 -31.90 -21.83
CA PRO A 139 -38.05 -32.94 -22.10
C PRO A 139 -38.40 -33.61 -20.75
N ASN A 140 -39.61 -33.43 -20.22
CA ASN A 140 -40.02 -34.08 -18.96
C ASN A 140 -41.05 -35.20 -19.15
N GLU A 141 -41.43 -35.52 -20.39
CA GLU A 141 -42.52 -36.44 -20.72
C GLU A 141 -42.06 -37.53 -21.70
N GLN A 142 -42.89 -38.57 -21.83
CA GLN A 142 -42.57 -39.76 -22.63
C GLN A 142 -42.53 -39.39 -24.13
N ASN A 143 -41.84 -40.20 -24.94
CA ASN A 143 -41.94 -40.25 -26.41
C ASN A 143 -41.57 -39.04 -27.29
N VAL A 144 -41.12 -37.90 -26.75
CA VAL A 144 -40.64 -36.79 -27.63
C VAL A 144 -39.27 -37.10 -28.29
N GLU A 145 -39.17 -36.88 -29.62
CA GLU A 145 -37.89 -36.81 -30.36
C GLU A 145 -37.55 -35.36 -30.70
N ILE A 146 -36.36 -34.92 -30.29
CA ILE A 146 -35.83 -33.59 -30.65
C ILE A 146 -34.61 -33.78 -31.54
N ILE A 147 -34.67 -33.20 -32.75
CA ILE A 147 -33.58 -33.22 -33.73
C ILE A 147 -33.04 -31.80 -33.90
N LEU A 148 -31.76 -31.61 -33.57
CA LEU A 148 -31.05 -30.35 -33.79
C LEU A 148 -30.19 -30.43 -35.05
N ASN A 149 -30.62 -29.70 -36.09
CA ASN A 149 -29.89 -29.53 -37.35
C ASN A 149 -29.23 -28.15 -37.47
N GLY A 150 -29.68 -27.11 -36.75
CA GLY A 150 -29.04 -25.80 -36.76
C GLY A 150 -27.77 -25.72 -35.88
N PRO A 151 -26.90 -24.70 -36.05
CA PRO A 151 -25.82 -24.43 -35.10
C PRO A 151 -26.41 -23.89 -33.78
N GLY A 152 -26.45 -24.71 -32.73
CA GLY A 152 -26.77 -24.25 -31.37
C GLY A 152 -25.59 -23.46 -30.82
N THR A 153 -25.75 -22.17 -30.57
CA THR A 153 -24.67 -21.27 -30.10
C THR A 153 -24.82 -20.84 -28.64
N GLY A 154 -25.91 -21.22 -27.97
CA GLY A 154 -26.17 -20.88 -26.57
C GLY A 154 -25.63 -21.91 -25.58
N VAL A 155 -25.01 -21.44 -24.50
CA VAL A 155 -24.63 -22.25 -23.32
C VAL A 155 -25.88 -22.50 -22.48
N GLY A 156 -26.63 -23.55 -22.83
CA GLY A 156 -27.85 -23.94 -22.13
C GLY A 156 -27.57 -25.02 -21.08
N SER A 157 -27.97 -24.77 -19.83
CA SER A 157 -27.85 -25.74 -18.74
C SER A 157 -29.00 -26.76 -18.75
N VAL A 158 -28.70 -28.05 -18.90
CA VAL A 158 -29.65 -29.14 -18.66
C VAL A 158 -29.64 -29.46 -17.18
N ALA A 159 -30.67 -28.99 -16.47
CA ALA A 159 -30.70 -28.92 -15.01
C ALA A 159 -31.76 -29.83 -14.38
N GLY A 160 -31.67 -31.15 -14.51
CA GLY A 160 -32.67 -32.04 -13.94
C GLY A 160 -32.51 -33.46 -14.43
N ALA A 161 -32.82 -34.44 -13.55
CA ALA A 161 -32.80 -35.85 -13.92
C ALA A 161 -33.65 -36.03 -15.17
N TRP A 162 -33.02 -36.52 -16.24
CA TRP A 162 -33.72 -36.93 -17.45
C TRP A 162 -34.56 -38.16 -17.08
N GLN A 163 -35.74 -37.94 -16.49
CA GLN A 163 -36.63 -39.00 -16.00
C GLN A 163 -37.49 -39.53 -17.17
N ALA A 164 -36.85 -39.89 -18.28
CA ALA A 164 -37.55 -40.63 -19.31
C ALA A 164 -37.73 -42.07 -18.82
N THR A 165 -38.92 -42.42 -18.31
CA THR A 165 -39.30 -43.82 -18.06
C THR A 165 -39.67 -44.56 -19.36
N GLY A 166 -39.49 -43.93 -20.52
CA GLY A 166 -39.75 -44.43 -21.89
C GLY A 166 -38.66 -44.00 -22.91
N PRO A 167 -38.77 -44.39 -24.19
CA PRO A 167 -37.73 -44.26 -25.21
C PRO A 167 -37.68 -42.85 -25.87
N SER A 168 -37.47 -41.79 -25.09
CA SER A 168 -37.23 -40.46 -25.68
C SER A 168 -35.87 -40.44 -26.40
N THR A 169 -35.73 -39.63 -27.45
CA THR A 169 -34.49 -39.50 -28.24
C THR A 169 -34.09 -38.05 -28.39
N PHE A 170 -32.85 -37.71 -28.04
CA PHE A 170 -32.25 -36.42 -28.36
C PHE A 170 -31.13 -36.64 -29.39
N ARG A 171 -31.26 -36.04 -30.58
CA ARG A 171 -30.31 -36.20 -31.68
C ARG A 171 -29.66 -34.87 -32.05
N THR A 172 -28.33 -34.83 -32.02
CA THR A 172 -27.54 -33.70 -32.56
C THR A 172 -26.92 -34.11 -33.90
N ASN A 173 -27.18 -33.36 -34.96
CA ASN A 173 -26.57 -33.61 -36.28
C ASN A 173 -25.43 -32.64 -36.61
N ASN A 174 -25.27 -31.56 -35.84
CA ASN A 174 -24.25 -30.53 -36.01
C ASN A 174 -23.49 -30.26 -34.71
N THR A 175 -22.58 -29.28 -34.71
CA THR A 175 -21.86 -28.88 -33.51
C THR A 175 -22.83 -28.38 -32.44
N THR A 176 -22.80 -28.94 -31.24
CA THR A 176 -23.72 -28.60 -30.14
C THR A 176 -22.96 -28.46 -28.82
N TYR A 177 -23.27 -27.43 -28.04
CA TYR A 177 -22.78 -27.25 -26.67
C TYR A 177 -23.87 -27.67 -25.68
N LEU A 178 -23.53 -28.47 -24.68
CA LEU A 178 -24.48 -29.01 -23.71
C LEU A 178 -23.86 -28.94 -22.30
N GLU A 179 -24.43 -28.13 -21.42
CA GLU A 179 -24.00 -28.08 -20.01
C GLU A 179 -24.86 -29.03 -19.17
N VAL A 180 -24.23 -29.90 -18.37
CA VAL A 180 -24.93 -30.85 -17.47
C VAL A 180 -24.69 -30.45 -16.02
N ASN A 181 -25.76 -30.07 -15.32
CA ASN A 181 -25.68 -29.61 -13.94
C ASN A 181 -25.46 -30.75 -12.92
N GLU A 182 -24.92 -30.36 -11.77
CA GLU A 182 -24.52 -31.15 -10.60
C GLU A 182 -25.37 -32.41 -10.32
N GLY A 183 -24.71 -33.57 -10.17
CA GLY A 183 -25.34 -34.80 -9.65
C GLY A 183 -26.44 -35.41 -10.52
N THR A 184 -26.60 -34.93 -11.75
CA THR A 184 -27.67 -35.38 -12.65
C THR A 184 -27.28 -36.66 -13.36
N ALA A 185 -27.99 -37.76 -13.09
CA ALA A 185 -27.97 -38.94 -13.95
C ALA A 185 -28.82 -38.65 -15.19
N LEU A 186 -28.24 -38.81 -16.38
CA LEU A 186 -29.03 -38.99 -17.60
C LEU A 186 -29.76 -40.33 -17.45
N GLY A 187 -31.10 -40.32 -17.39
CA GLY A 187 -31.91 -41.52 -17.21
C GLY A 187 -32.01 -42.40 -18.46
N THR A 188 -33.05 -43.24 -18.54
CA THR A 188 -33.09 -44.47 -19.35
C THR A 188 -33.35 -44.35 -20.86
N GLY A 189 -33.01 -43.25 -21.54
CA GLY A 189 -33.24 -43.14 -23.00
C GLY A 189 -32.04 -42.65 -23.78
N TYR A 190 -32.26 -42.34 -25.07
CA TYR A 190 -31.21 -42.34 -26.08
C TYR A 190 -30.71 -40.92 -26.38
N LEU A 191 -29.43 -40.68 -26.08
CA LEU A 191 -28.69 -39.54 -26.63
C LEU A 191 -27.89 -40.01 -27.85
N GLN A 192 -28.24 -39.52 -29.04
CA GLN A 192 -27.55 -39.84 -30.29
C GLN A 192 -26.77 -38.63 -30.80
N LEU A 193 -25.45 -38.77 -30.94
CA LEU A 193 -24.56 -37.70 -31.37
C LEU A 193 -24.00 -37.98 -32.77
N ASN A 194 -24.52 -37.31 -33.80
CA ASN A 194 -24.02 -37.41 -35.17
C ASN A 194 -23.07 -36.23 -35.53
N GLY A 195 -23.10 -35.13 -34.76
CA GLY A 195 -22.20 -33.97 -34.86
C GLY A 195 -21.27 -33.79 -33.64
N ALA A 196 -20.36 -32.81 -33.69
CA ALA A 196 -19.41 -32.54 -32.60
C ALA A 196 -20.12 -31.96 -31.36
N THR A 197 -20.12 -32.66 -30.25
CA THR A 197 -20.84 -32.24 -29.03
C THR A 197 -19.86 -31.91 -27.91
N TYR A 198 -19.98 -30.73 -27.32
CA TYR A 198 -19.18 -30.27 -26.18
C TYR A 198 -20.04 -30.37 -24.91
N LEU A 199 -19.66 -31.24 -24.00
CA LEU A 199 -20.27 -31.42 -22.69
C LEU A 199 -19.48 -30.66 -21.64
N SER A 200 -20.09 -29.75 -20.89
CA SER A 200 -19.44 -29.10 -19.74
C SER A 200 -20.10 -29.51 -18.41
N SER A 201 -19.29 -29.69 -17.35
CA SER A 201 -19.78 -29.91 -15.98
C SER A 201 -18.80 -29.32 -14.95
N SER A 202 -19.31 -28.88 -13.80
CA SER A 202 -18.48 -28.34 -12.71
C SER A 202 -17.95 -29.39 -11.73
N THR A 203 -18.50 -30.62 -11.72
CA THR A 203 -18.19 -31.66 -10.71
C THR A 203 -18.18 -33.10 -11.25
N GLY A 204 -18.35 -33.25 -12.58
CA GLY A 204 -18.35 -34.54 -13.28
C GLY A 204 -19.74 -35.05 -13.71
N VAL A 205 -19.77 -35.82 -14.80
CA VAL A 205 -21.00 -36.32 -15.44
C VAL A 205 -21.16 -37.82 -15.19
N THR A 206 -22.35 -38.25 -14.75
CA THR A 206 -22.72 -39.67 -14.71
C THR A 206 -23.69 -40.01 -15.84
N VAL A 207 -23.26 -40.85 -16.79
CA VAL A 207 -24.09 -41.32 -17.90
C VAL A 207 -24.61 -42.72 -17.56
N ALA A 208 -25.93 -42.94 -17.60
CA ALA A 208 -26.54 -44.24 -17.37
C ALA A 208 -27.33 -44.76 -18.59
N ASN A 209 -27.25 -46.07 -18.82
CA ASN A 209 -28.13 -46.91 -19.65
C ASN A 209 -28.28 -46.75 -21.18
N CYS A 210 -27.94 -45.65 -21.87
CA CYS A 210 -27.75 -45.71 -23.35
C CYS A 210 -27.16 -44.41 -23.95
N PHE A 211 -25.92 -44.47 -24.46
CA PHE A 211 -25.27 -43.37 -25.18
C PHE A 211 -24.78 -43.88 -26.53
N VAL A 212 -25.18 -43.23 -27.63
CA VAL A 212 -24.80 -43.62 -29.00
C VAL A 212 -24.05 -42.48 -29.67
N ILE A 213 -22.74 -42.63 -29.83
CA ILE A 213 -21.95 -41.77 -30.71
C ILE A 213 -22.09 -42.33 -32.13
N GLY A 214 -22.70 -41.56 -33.03
CA GLY A 214 -22.70 -41.82 -34.46
C GLY A 214 -21.39 -41.36 -35.09
N THR A 215 -21.46 -40.44 -36.06
CA THR A 215 -20.29 -39.86 -36.74
C THR A 215 -19.65 -38.66 -36.02
N GLY A 216 -20.18 -38.27 -34.86
CA GLY A 216 -19.76 -37.09 -34.12
C GLY A 216 -18.53 -37.30 -33.24
N SER A 217 -18.03 -36.21 -32.65
CA SER A 217 -16.99 -36.21 -31.60
C SER A 217 -17.60 -35.76 -30.28
N LEU A 218 -17.09 -36.25 -29.15
CA LEU A 218 -17.52 -35.86 -27.82
C LEU A 218 -16.37 -35.15 -27.08
N HIS A 219 -16.56 -33.89 -26.72
CA HIS A 219 -15.63 -33.12 -25.90
C HIS A 219 -16.19 -32.97 -24.49
N PHE A 220 -15.33 -33.07 -23.46
CA PHE A 220 -15.71 -32.82 -22.08
C PHE A 220 -14.93 -31.62 -21.53
N GLU A 221 -15.63 -30.63 -21.00
CA GLU A 221 -15.05 -29.45 -20.37
C GLU A 221 -15.22 -29.58 -18.85
N ASN A 222 -14.09 -29.70 -18.16
CA ASN A 222 -13.94 -29.75 -16.70
C ASN A 222 -14.51 -31.02 -15.99
N GLU A 223 -13.61 -31.72 -15.28
CA GLU A 223 -13.85 -32.84 -14.34
C GLU A 223 -14.40 -34.20 -14.85
N HIS A 224 -14.47 -35.19 -13.93
CA HIS A 224 -14.57 -36.65 -14.13
C HIS A 224 -15.83 -37.12 -14.90
N VAL A 225 -15.69 -38.11 -15.79
CA VAL A 225 -16.82 -38.82 -16.40
C VAL A 225 -16.97 -40.20 -15.78
N THR A 226 -18.13 -40.50 -15.20
CA THR A 226 -18.48 -41.81 -14.64
C THR A 226 -19.54 -42.48 -15.50
N PHE A 227 -19.23 -43.63 -16.11
CA PHE A 227 -20.22 -44.43 -16.82
C PHE A 227 -20.85 -45.43 -15.83
N ALA A 228 -22.10 -45.21 -15.43
CA ALA A 228 -22.79 -46.06 -14.46
C ALA A 228 -23.77 -47.01 -15.16
N ASN A 229 -23.65 -48.31 -14.83
CA ASN A 229 -24.61 -49.40 -15.09
C ASN A 229 -25.51 -49.27 -16.34
N GLY A 230 -25.16 -50.01 -17.40
CA GLY A 230 -25.86 -50.02 -18.68
C GLY A 230 -24.95 -49.56 -19.81
N ALA A 231 -24.98 -50.29 -20.90
CA ALA A 231 -23.99 -50.24 -21.95
C ALA A 231 -23.87 -48.84 -22.62
N VAL A 232 -22.66 -48.50 -23.07
CA VAL A 232 -22.53 -47.94 -24.43
C VAL A 232 -23.07 -49.04 -25.34
N THR A 233 -24.38 -49.05 -25.55
CA THR A 233 -25.05 -50.07 -26.36
C THR A 233 -24.82 -49.71 -27.82
N HIS A 234 -23.69 -50.16 -28.38
CA HIS A 234 -23.51 -50.19 -29.83
C HIS A 234 -24.32 -51.38 -30.37
N ASN A 235 -25.44 -51.11 -31.03
CA ASN A 235 -26.30 -52.12 -31.64
C ASN A 235 -25.89 -52.49 -33.08
N THR A 236 -24.59 -52.53 -33.38
CA THR A 236 -24.06 -53.02 -34.67
C THR A 236 -22.59 -53.41 -34.54
N ALA A 237 -22.25 -54.63 -34.93
CA ALA A 237 -20.85 -55.05 -35.04
C ALA A 237 -20.19 -54.33 -36.22
N GLY A 238 -19.04 -53.68 -36.00
CA GLY A 238 -18.09 -53.35 -37.07
C GLY A 238 -17.86 -51.88 -37.43
N GLU A 239 -18.10 -50.90 -36.55
CA GLU A 239 -17.73 -49.50 -36.81
C GLU A 239 -16.88 -48.88 -35.68
N THR A 240 -16.10 -47.88 -36.09
CA THR A 240 -14.90 -47.28 -35.46
C THR A 240 -15.30 -46.11 -34.55
N GLU A 241 -15.01 -46.14 -33.24
CA GLU A 241 -15.18 -44.94 -32.37
C GLU A 241 -14.21 -43.82 -32.79
N ALA A 242 -14.74 -42.61 -33.02
CA ALA A 242 -13.93 -41.42 -33.26
C ALA A 242 -13.47 -40.79 -31.92
N ALA A 243 -12.15 -40.57 -31.83
CA ALA A 243 -11.37 -39.85 -30.82
C ALA A 243 -12.04 -39.53 -29.46
N ILE A 244 -11.56 -40.16 -28.39
CA ILE A 244 -11.81 -39.71 -27.02
C ILE A 244 -10.85 -38.55 -26.73
N VAL A 245 -11.38 -37.33 -26.61
CA VAL A 245 -10.61 -36.16 -26.14
C VAL A 245 -10.83 -36.00 -24.65
N ALA A 246 -9.80 -36.28 -23.85
CA ALA A 246 -9.82 -36.00 -22.42
C ALA A 246 -9.19 -34.62 -22.16
N ALA A 247 -10.00 -33.67 -21.69
CA ALA A 247 -9.53 -32.35 -21.23
C ALA A 247 -8.67 -32.44 -19.94
N GLY A 248 -8.28 -31.33 -19.31
CA GLY A 248 -7.19 -31.27 -18.32
C GLY A 248 -7.32 -32.02 -16.99
N GLY A 249 -6.16 -32.21 -16.33
CA GLY A 249 -5.98 -32.79 -14.98
C GLY A 249 -5.54 -34.27 -14.93
N ASN A 250 -5.24 -34.78 -13.72
CA ASN A 250 -5.16 -36.22 -13.46
C ASN A 250 -6.56 -36.83 -13.63
N ARG A 251 -6.71 -37.85 -14.48
CA ARG A 251 -8.03 -38.42 -14.80
C ARG A 251 -8.07 -39.92 -14.59
N SER A 252 -9.24 -40.42 -14.14
CA SER A 252 -9.52 -41.85 -13.95
C SER A 252 -10.71 -42.27 -14.81
N ILE A 253 -10.51 -43.18 -15.76
CA ILE A 253 -11.57 -43.90 -16.46
C ILE A 253 -11.86 -45.17 -15.67
N VAL A 254 -13.09 -45.34 -15.18
CA VAL A 254 -13.48 -46.54 -14.42
C VAL A 254 -14.18 -47.55 -15.35
N VAL A 255 -13.66 -48.76 -15.43
CA VAL A 255 -14.20 -49.86 -16.26
C VAL A 255 -14.89 -50.88 -15.37
N HIS A 256 -16.22 -50.91 -15.39
CA HIS A 256 -17.04 -51.76 -14.50
C HIS A 256 -17.54 -53.08 -15.13
N HIS A 257 -17.40 -53.24 -16.45
CA HIS A 257 -17.91 -54.41 -17.17
C HIS A 257 -16.81 -55.43 -17.51
N ALA A 258 -17.20 -56.66 -17.79
CA ALA A 258 -16.31 -57.74 -18.20
C ALA A 258 -16.13 -57.88 -19.74
N ALA A 259 -16.79 -57.03 -20.53
CA ALA A 259 -16.69 -57.03 -22.00
C ALA A 259 -15.45 -56.27 -22.54
N THR A 260 -15.21 -56.37 -23.84
CA THR A 260 -14.21 -55.59 -24.58
C THR A 260 -14.80 -54.28 -25.10
N THR A 261 -14.09 -53.18 -24.89
CA THR A 261 -14.36 -51.84 -25.45
C THR A 261 -13.25 -51.49 -26.42
N THR A 262 -13.57 -51.11 -27.66
CA THR A 262 -12.57 -50.74 -28.68
C THR A 262 -12.63 -49.25 -28.98
N VAL A 263 -11.57 -48.53 -28.65
CA VAL A 263 -11.35 -47.11 -28.99
C VAL A 263 -10.58 -47.05 -30.28
N ALA A 264 -11.27 -46.70 -31.37
CA ALA A 264 -10.72 -46.93 -32.69
C ALA A 264 -9.94 -45.74 -33.28
N GLY A 265 -10.18 -44.53 -32.77
CA GLY A 265 -9.38 -43.33 -33.00
C GLY A 265 -8.26 -43.11 -31.98
N ASP A 266 -7.49 -42.06 -32.20
CA ASP A 266 -6.46 -41.62 -31.27
C ASP A 266 -7.06 -41.10 -29.95
N ILE A 267 -6.34 -41.27 -28.84
CA ILE A 267 -6.65 -40.66 -27.54
C ILE A 267 -5.72 -39.47 -27.35
N TYR A 268 -6.27 -38.26 -27.25
CA TYR A 268 -5.50 -37.06 -26.96
C TYR A 268 -5.70 -36.64 -25.51
N LEU A 269 -4.60 -36.44 -24.80
CA LEU A 269 -4.59 -35.76 -23.51
C LEU A 269 -4.47 -34.25 -23.81
N SER A 270 -5.31 -33.36 -23.27
CA SER A 270 -5.21 -31.90 -23.51
C SER A 270 -5.25 -31.06 -22.23
N ASP A 271 -4.09 -30.58 -21.74
CA ASP A 271 -3.91 -29.28 -21.02
C ASP A 271 -2.44 -28.97 -20.69
N ALA A 272 -2.18 -27.72 -20.28
CA ALA A 272 -0.86 -27.14 -19.98
C ALA A 272 -0.34 -27.38 -18.54
N ASP A 273 -0.88 -28.36 -17.81
CA ASP A 273 -0.60 -28.57 -16.39
C ASP A 273 0.51 -29.60 -16.11
N SER A 274 1.26 -29.40 -15.02
CA SER A 274 2.63 -29.93 -14.82
C SER A 274 2.77 -31.42 -14.45
N THR A 275 1.67 -32.15 -14.18
CA THR A 275 1.68 -33.61 -13.95
C THR A 275 0.43 -34.27 -14.54
N ARG A 276 0.56 -34.99 -15.66
CA ARG A 276 -0.58 -35.54 -16.41
C ARG A 276 -0.60 -37.06 -16.23
N THR A 277 -1.66 -37.62 -15.65
CA THR A 277 -1.80 -39.08 -15.49
C THR A 277 -3.16 -39.55 -16.01
N LEU A 278 -3.15 -40.46 -16.99
CA LEU A 278 -4.32 -41.25 -17.37
C LEU A 278 -4.36 -42.51 -16.52
N THR A 279 -5.35 -42.62 -15.64
CA THR A 279 -5.61 -43.84 -14.86
C THR A 279 -6.76 -44.63 -15.48
N LEU A 280 -6.54 -45.89 -15.81
CA LEU A 280 -7.61 -46.85 -16.08
C LEU A 280 -7.83 -47.69 -14.83
N ASN A 281 -8.99 -47.49 -14.20
CA ASN A 281 -9.39 -48.19 -12.99
C ASN A 281 -10.37 -49.33 -13.34
N PHE A 282 -9.87 -50.56 -13.40
CA PHE A 282 -10.66 -51.74 -13.71
C PHE A 282 -11.31 -52.31 -12.45
N GLN A 283 -12.63 -52.20 -12.37
CA GLN A 283 -13.44 -52.77 -11.28
C GLN A 283 -13.94 -54.19 -11.62
N ASN A 284 -13.58 -54.71 -12.80
CA ASN A 284 -13.92 -56.04 -13.30
C ASN A 284 -12.91 -56.46 -14.39
N SER A 285 -13.00 -57.71 -14.86
CA SER A 285 -12.08 -58.30 -15.85
C SER A 285 -12.31 -57.85 -17.30
N GLY A 286 -12.74 -56.60 -17.51
CA GLY A 286 -13.01 -56.03 -18.83
C GLY A 286 -11.73 -55.79 -19.64
N THR A 287 -11.89 -55.62 -20.95
CA THR A 287 -10.79 -55.24 -21.85
C THR A 287 -11.07 -53.88 -22.48
N VAL A 288 -10.05 -53.02 -22.55
CA VAL A 288 -10.07 -51.80 -23.37
C VAL A 288 -9.01 -51.97 -24.45
N GLU A 289 -9.37 -51.89 -25.71
CA GLU A 289 -8.45 -51.93 -26.84
C GLU A 289 -8.40 -50.56 -27.51
N VAL A 290 -7.21 -49.97 -27.62
CA VAL A 290 -6.97 -48.74 -28.35
C VAL A 290 -6.30 -49.11 -29.67
N THR A 291 -7.04 -49.00 -30.78
CA THR A 291 -6.49 -49.27 -32.12
C THR A 291 -5.87 -48.04 -32.77
N GLY A 292 -6.19 -46.84 -32.27
CA GLY A 292 -5.46 -45.60 -32.56
C GLY A 292 -4.22 -45.43 -31.67
N ASN A 293 -3.62 -44.23 -31.69
CA ASN A 293 -2.47 -43.88 -30.87
C ASN A 293 -2.90 -43.04 -29.64
N ILE A 294 -2.17 -43.15 -28.54
CA ILE A 294 -2.28 -42.25 -27.38
C ILE A 294 -1.27 -41.10 -27.55
N HIS A 295 -1.76 -39.86 -27.55
CA HIS A 295 -0.98 -38.63 -27.75
C HIS A 295 -0.98 -37.70 -26.54
N ASP A 296 0.17 -37.06 -26.29
CA ASP A 296 0.38 -36.12 -25.19
C ASP A 296 -0.37 -34.79 -25.42
N ASN A 297 -0.57 -34.30 -26.65
CA ASN A 297 -1.20 -32.98 -26.87
C ASN A 297 -1.93 -32.87 -28.21
N LEU A 298 -3.11 -32.23 -28.22
CA LEU A 298 -3.86 -31.85 -29.42
C LEU A 298 -3.24 -30.65 -30.16
N ALA A 299 -2.49 -29.78 -29.46
CA ALA A 299 -2.06 -28.48 -30.01
C ALA A 299 -0.74 -28.50 -30.79
N ASN A 300 0.13 -29.51 -30.61
CA ASN A 300 1.39 -29.59 -31.36
C ASN A 300 2.03 -30.99 -31.29
N PRO A 301 1.83 -31.87 -32.28
CA PRO A 301 2.46 -33.19 -32.33
C PRO A 301 4.01 -33.16 -32.48
N GLY A 302 4.64 -31.97 -32.48
CA GLY A 302 6.09 -31.80 -32.53
C GLY A 302 6.68 -30.80 -31.51
N GLY A 303 5.92 -30.36 -30.51
CA GLY A 303 6.40 -29.45 -29.46
C GLY A 303 6.73 -30.21 -28.17
N GLY A 304 7.93 -30.02 -27.62
CA GLY A 304 8.42 -30.66 -26.38
C GLY A 304 7.61 -30.30 -25.13
N GLY A 305 6.43 -30.90 -24.98
CA GLY A 305 5.64 -30.88 -23.75
C GLY A 305 6.18 -31.87 -22.71
N LEU A 306 5.88 -31.59 -21.44
CA LEU A 306 6.22 -32.44 -20.29
C LEU A 306 5.46 -33.78 -20.33
N PRO A 307 6.03 -34.86 -19.77
CA PRO A 307 5.54 -36.22 -20.01
C PRO A 307 4.20 -36.58 -19.35
N SER A 308 3.30 -37.20 -20.14
CA SER A 308 2.07 -37.84 -19.64
C SER A 308 2.26 -39.30 -19.18
N ASN A 309 1.88 -39.60 -17.94
CA ASN A 309 1.93 -40.93 -17.31
C ASN A 309 0.69 -41.79 -17.63
N LEU A 310 0.88 -43.12 -17.68
CA LEU A 310 -0.20 -44.11 -17.83
C LEU A 310 -0.24 -45.02 -16.60
N ASN A 311 -1.41 -45.12 -15.95
CA ASN A 311 -1.61 -45.96 -14.77
C ASN A 311 -2.76 -46.94 -14.99
N LEU A 312 -2.55 -48.22 -14.70
CA LEU A 312 -3.60 -49.23 -14.68
C LEU A 312 -3.72 -49.75 -13.24
N VAL A 313 -4.93 -49.69 -12.70
CA VAL A 313 -5.22 -50.12 -11.33
C VAL A 313 -6.48 -50.99 -11.31
N GLY A 314 -6.56 -51.95 -10.39
CA GLY A 314 -7.80 -52.71 -10.13
C GLY A 314 -7.68 -54.23 -10.29
N GLU A 315 -8.83 -54.88 -10.54
CA GLU A 315 -8.98 -56.34 -10.48
C GLU A 315 -9.23 -56.98 -11.86
N GLY A 316 -8.18 -57.56 -12.46
CA GLY A 316 -8.28 -58.47 -13.62
C GLY A 316 -8.52 -57.83 -14.98
N GLY A 317 -8.52 -56.50 -15.09
CA GLY A 317 -8.77 -55.80 -16.36
C GLY A 317 -7.56 -55.71 -17.29
N THR A 318 -7.81 -55.59 -18.59
CA THR A 318 -6.76 -55.55 -19.64
C THR A 318 -6.86 -54.27 -20.48
N LEU A 319 -5.74 -53.55 -20.67
CA LEU A 319 -5.59 -52.56 -21.75
C LEU A 319 -4.79 -53.17 -22.90
N ILE A 320 -5.24 -53.00 -24.13
CA ILE A 320 -4.52 -53.41 -25.35
C ILE A 320 -4.15 -52.16 -26.14
N LEU A 321 -2.87 -51.98 -26.42
CA LEU A 321 -2.33 -50.96 -27.32
C LEU A 321 -2.01 -51.60 -28.66
N SER A 322 -2.87 -51.32 -29.64
CA SER A 322 -2.76 -51.84 -31.02
C SER A 322 -2.35 -50.74 -32.02
N GLY A 323 -2.15 -49.51 -31.56
CA GLY A 323 -1.67 -48.37 -32.35
C GLY A 323 -0.29 -48.59 -32.99
N SER A 324 0.05 -47.71 -33.94
CA SER A 324 1.32 -47.80 -34.69
C SER A 324 2.42 -46.90 -34.13
N ALA A 325 2.07 -45.86 -33.35
CA ALA A 325 3.01 -44.90 -32.78
C ALA A 325 2.35 -44.10 -31.63
N ASN A 326 2.30 -44.68 -30.42
CA ASN A 326 1.95 -43.91 -29.23
C ASN A 326 3.04 -42.86 -28.93
N THR A 327 2.65 -41.69 -28.45
CA THR A 327 3.57 -40.56 -28.15
C THR A 327 3.47 -40.07 -26.70
N PHE A 328 2.80 -40.81 -25.82
CA PHE A 328 2.88 -40.52 -24.39
C PHE A 328 4.32 -40.75 -23.92
N SER A 329 4.87 -39.77 -23.22
CA SER A 329 6.31 -39.74 -22.90
C SER A 329 6.63 -40.01 -21.42
N GLY A 330 5.60 -40.24 -20.60
CA GLY A 330 5.73 -40.45 -19.14
C GLY A 330 5.79 -41.89 -18.68
N SER A 331 5.81 -42.03 -17.35
CA SER A 331 5.99 -43.30 -16.65
C SER A 331 4.75 -44.20 -16.75
N LEU A 332 4.98 -45.50 -16.75
CA LEU A 332 3.96 -46.54 -16.73
C LEU A 332 3.87 -47.18 -15.33
N SER A 333 2.67 -47.27 -14.77
CA SER A 333 2.40 -47.97 -13.51
C SER A 333 1.31 -49.02 -13.70
N LEU A 334 1.60 -50.27 -13.32
CA LEU A 334 0.65 -51.40 -13.31
C LEU A 334 0.48 -51.89 -11.87
N GLN A 335 -0.74 -51.79 -11.34
CA GLN A 335 -1.07 -52.16 -9.96
C GLN A 335 -2.25 -53.14 -9.90
N GLY A 336 -2.38 -53.86 -8.79
CA GLY A 336 -3.39 -54.91 -8.64
C GLY A 336 -3.17 -56.07 -9.62
N SER A 337 -4.24 -56.60 -10.20
CA SER A 337 -4.18 -57.74 -11.15
C SER A 337 -4.45 -57.33 -12.61
N CYS A 338 -4.13 -56.08 -12.95
CA CYS A 338 -4.32 -55.53 -14.28
C CYS A 338 -3.24 -55.95 -15.26
N GLN A 339 -3.59 -55.99 -16.55
CA GLN A 339 -2.69 -56.32 -17.63
C GLN A 339 -2.61 -55.19 -18.67
N LEU A 340 -1.39 -54.82 -19.08
CA LEU A 340 -1.16 -54.04 -20.30
C LEU A 340 -0.64 -54.97 -21.39
N VAL A 341 -1.30 -54.99 -22.55
CA VAL A 341 -0.86 -55.72 -23.75
C VAL A 341 -0.39 -54.71 -24.79
N VAL A 342 0.84 -54.88 -25.24
CA VAL A 342 1.47 -54.06 -26.26
C VAL A 342 1.64 -54.92 -27.52
N ASN A 343 0.96 -54.59 -28.62
CA ASN A 343 0.96 -55.41 -29.84
C ASN A 343 1.96 -54.94 -30.92
N SER A 344 2.55 -53.76 -30.76
CA SER A 344 3.49 -53.14 -31.69
C SER A 344 4.80 -52.78 -30.98
N ASN A 345 5.91 -52.64 -31.70
CA ASN A 345 7.16 -52.15 -31.11
C ASN A 345 7.07 -50.64 -30.80
N ASN A 346 7.87 -50.15 -29.86
CA ASN A 346 8.12 -48.73 -29.57
C ASN A 346 6.84 -47.98 -29.15
N GLN A 347 6.11 -48.58 -28.22
CA GLN A 347 4.83 -48.08 -27.71
C GLN A 347 4.98 -47.40 -26.34
N LEU A 348 6.10 -47.61 -25.65
CA LEU A 348 6.54 -46.95 -24.43
C LEU A 348 7.63 -45.93 -24.78
N SER A 349 7.81 -44.93 -23.94
CA SER A 349 8.90 -43.96 -24.11
C SER A 349 10.23 -44.56 -23.66
N ASP A 350 11.29 -44.33 -24.43
CA ASP A 350 12.67 -44.67 -24.06
C ASP A 350 13.07 -44.04 -22.71
N SER A 351 12.47 -42.90 -22.35
CA SER A 351 12.70 -42.20 -21.08
C SER A 351 11.83 -42.68 -19.92
N ALA A 352 10.92 -43.63 -20.13
CA ALA A 352 9.91 -43.99 -19.13
C ALA A 352 10.50 -44.79 -17.96
N THR A 353 9.93 -44.58 -16.77
CA THR A 353 9.99 -45.53 -15.67
C THR A 353 8.79 -46.49 -15.79
N VAL A 354 9.04 -47.80 -15.81
CA VAL A 354 8.01 -48.84 -15.81
C VAL A 354 7.94 -49.49 -14.44
N SER A 355 6.83 -49.33 -13.72
CA SER A 355 6.59 -49.94 -12.41
C SER A 355 5.51 -51.02 -12.49
N ILE A 356 5.84 -52.25 -12.07
CA ILE A 356 4.93 -53.41 -12.11
C ILE A 356 4.81 -54.01 -10.71
N GLU A 357 3.59 -54.01 -10.16
CA GLU A 357 3.25 -54.72 -8.91
C GLU A 357 2.95 -56.20 -9.19
N ALA A 358 3.98 -56.96 -9.56
CA ALA A 358 3.86 -58.38 -9.93
C ALA A 358 3.29 -59.24 -8.79
N ALA A 359 3.56 -58.90 -7.53
CA ALA A 359 2.98 -59.55 -6.36
C ALA A 359 1.45 -59.38 -6.27
N GLY A 360 0.90 -58.29 -6.82
CA GLY A 360 -0.53 -58.03 -6.96
C GLY A 360 -1.18 -58.78 -8.13
N GLY A 361 -0.37 -59.37 -9.02
CA GLY A 361 -0.80 -60.04 -10.25
C GLY A 361 -0.73 -59.16 -11.50
N ALA A 362 -0.10 -57.98 -11.42
CA ALA A 362 0.03 -57.07 -12.55
C ALA A 362 0.98 -57.64 -13.62
N LEU A 363 0.65 -57.41 -14.90
CA LEU A 363 1.41 -57.96 -16.03
C LEU A 363 1.59 -56.96 -17.17
N LEU A 364 2.83 -56.77 -17.63
CA LEU A 364 3.14 -56.14 -18.91
C LEU A 364 3.40 -57.23 -19.96
N ASN A 365 2.50 -57.35 -20.92
CA ASN A 365 2.56 -58.32 -22.01
C ASN A 365 3.05 -57.67 -23.31
N LEU A 366 4.32 -57.88 -23.63
CA LEU A 366 4.93 -57.45 -24.88
C LEU A 366 4.61 -58.46 -25.98
N ASN A 367 3.41 -58.34 -26.56
CA ASN A 367 2.86 -59.25 -27.57
C ASN A 367 3.34 -58.90 -28.99
N HIS A 368 4.63 -58.62 -29.13
CA HIS A 368 5.33 -58.40 -30.39
C HIS A 368 6.68 -59.14 -30.34
N SER A 369 7.45 -59.13 -31.44
CA SER A 369 8.75 -59.85 -31.51
C SER A 369 9.96 -58.92 -31.43
N GLY A 370 9.74 -57.63 -31.19
CA GLY A 370 10.79 -56.62 -31.04
C GLY A 370 11.18 -56.38 -29.58
N THR A 371 12.05 -55.39 -29.40
CA THR A 371 12.51 -54.91 -28.10
C THR A 371 11.92 -53.53 -27.84
N GLU A 372 11.36 -53.34 -26.66
CA GLU A 372 10.94 -52.06 -26.11
C GLU A 372 12.07 -51.48 -25.26
N VAL A 373 12.28 -50.16 -25.26
CA VAL A 373 13.39 -49.52 -24.54
C VAL A 373 12.83 -48.61 -23.46
N VAL A 374 13.43 -48.65 -22.25
CA VAL A 374 13.07 -47.78 -21.12
C VAL A 374 14.28 -47.42 -20.27
N THR A 375 14.20 -46.34 -19.50
CA THR A 375 15.28 -45.89 -18.61
C THR A 375 15.30 -46.63 -17.28
N GLU A 376 14.13 -47.02 -16.76
CA GLU A 376 14.03 -47.71 -15.47
C GLU A 376 12.90 -48.73 -15.45
N LEU A 377 13.14 -49.88 -14.81
CA LEU A 377 12.14 -50.90 -14.52
C LEU A 377 12.09 -51.14 -13.01
N LEU A 378 10.93 -51.01 -12.38
CA LEU A 378 10.66 -51.41 -11.00
C LEU A 378 9.72 -52.62 -10.99
N ILE A 379 10.14 -53.68 -10.30
CA ILE A 379 9.29 -54.85 -10.01
C ILE A 379 9.03 -54.89 -8.51
N ASP A 380 7.77 -54.84 -8.10
CA ASP A 380 7.35 -54.78 -6.69
C ASP A 380 8.06 -53.66 -5.90
N GLY A 381 8.26 -52.51 -6.56
CA GLY A 381 8.96 -51.34 -6.00
C GLY A 381 10.49 -51.45 -5.97
N VAL A 382 11.08 -52.52 -6.50
CA VAL A 382 12.54 -52.71 -6.57
C VAL A 382 13.05 -52.36 -7.97
N SER A 383 13.93 -51.36 -8.05
CA SER A 383 14.61 -50.98 -9.31
C SER A 383 15.50 -52.11 -9.82
N GLN A 384 15.37 -52.42 -11.11
CA GLN A 384 16.12 -53.44 -11.81
C GLN A 384 17.31 -52.78 -12.53
N GLY A 385 18.48 -53.44 -12.51
CA GLY A 385 19.67 -52.94 -13.20
C GLY A 385 19.53 -52.97 -14.73
N THR A 386 20.45 -52.30 -15.43
CA THR A 386 20.50 -52.28 -16.90
C THR A 386 20.56 -53.69 -17.49
N GLY A 387 19.88 -53.92 -18.61
CA GLY A 387 19.90 -55.19 -19.33
C GLY A 387 18.60 -55.52 -20.05
N THR A 388 18.56 -56.69 -20.68
CA THR A 388 17.40 -57.16 -21.43
C THR A 388 16.54 -58.09 -20.58
N PHE A 389 15.30 -57.66 -20.33
CA PHE A 389 14.29 -58.35 -19.56
C PHE A 389 13.24 -59.02 -20.47
N GLY A 390 12.69 -60.14 -20.02
CA GLY A 390 11.60 -60.82 -20.72
C GLY A 390 10.79 -61.71 -19.80
N ALA A 391 9.74 -62.33 -20.36
CA ALA A 391 8.91 -63.28 -19.65
C ALA A 391 9.70 -64.52 -19.20
N ILE A 392 9.25 -65.21 -18.16
CA ILE A 392 9.82 -66.50 -17.75
C ILE A 392 9.73 -67.51 -18.91
N GLY A 393 10.88 -68.04 -19.33
CA GLY A 393 11.02 -68.93 -20.49
C GLY A 393 11.19 -68.23 -21.84
N SER A 394 11.35 -66.89 -21.88
CA SER A 394 11.58 -66.12 -23.12
C SER A 394 13.00 -66.24 -23.67
N GLY A 395 13.98 -66.64 -22.85
CA GLY A 395 15.40 -66.65 -23.21
C GLY A 395 16.07 -65.27 -23.09
N ALA A 396 15.41 -64.29 -22.47
CA ALA A 396 16.02 -63.01 -22.13
C ALA A 396 17.19 -63.16 -21.13
N ALA A 397 18.07 -62.17 -21.08
CA ALA A 397 19.18 -62.17 -20.12
C ALA A 397 18.67 -62.18 -18.66
N GLN A 398 17.56 -61.49 -18.41
CA GLN A 398 16.85 -61.47 -17.14
C GLN A 398 15.38 -61.84 -17.35
N GLU A 399 14.93 -62.93 -16.76
CA GLU A 399 13.53 -63.37 -16.86
C GLU A 399 12.76 -63.03 -15.59
N VAL A 400 11.62 -62.33 -15.72
CA VAL A 400 10.82 -61.83 -14.59
C VAL A 400 9.34 -62.15 -14.73
N ALA A 401 8.66 -62.40 -13.60
CA ALA A 401 7.26 -62.80 -13.56
C ALA A 401 6.26 -61.69 -13.93
N GLY A 402 6.68 -60.42 -13.83
CA GLY A 402 5.87 -59.25 -14.22
C GLY A 402 5.78 -59.00 -15.73
N LEU A 403 6.53 -59.76 -16.54
CA LEU A 403 6.54 -59.67 -18.00
C LEU A 403 5.90 -60.92 -18.63
N ALA A 404 5.18 -60.72 -19.73
CA ALA A 404 4.59 -61.75 -20.57
C ALA A 404 4.80 -61.42 -22.07
N GLY A 405 4.48 -62.38 -22.94
CA GLY A 405 4.59 -62.20 -24.40
C GLY A 405 5.93 -62.66 -24.97
N SER A 406 6.12 -62.43 -26.26
CA SER A 406 7.34 -62.80 -27.01
C SER A 406 8.37 -61.68 -27.14
N GLY A 407 8.00 -60.45 -26.77
CA GLY A 407 8.85 -59.27 -26.87
C GLY A 407 9.82 -59.17 -25.70
N LEU A 408 10.81 -58.29 -25.85
CA LEU A 408 11.85 -58.02 -24.85
C LEU A 408 11.75 -56.57 -24.38
N LEU A 409 12.20 -56.30 -23.15
CA LEU A 409 12.34 -54.95 -22.60
C LEU A 409 13.82 -54.68 -22.32
N GLU A 410 14.42 -53.70 -22.97
CA GLU A 410 15.78 -53.25 -22.74
C GLU A 410 15.79 -52.05 -21.80
N VAL A 411 16.46 -52.22 -20.64
CA VAL A 411 16.69 -51.15 -19.67
C VAL A 411 18.08 -50.58 -19.94
N LEU A 412 18.14 -49.38 -20.53
CA LEU A 412 19.39 -48.69 -20.85
C LEU A 412 20.04 -48.06 -19.61
N PRO A 413 21.36 -47.80 -19.62
CA PRO A 413 22.01 -47.02 -18.57
C PRO A 413 21.40 -45.62 -18.51
N THR A 414 21.17 -45.15 -17.29
CA THR A 414 20.67 -43.81 -17.01
C THR A 414 21.64 -42.70 -17.41
N ALA A 415 22.86 -42.98 -17.91
CA ALA A 415 23.82 -41.96 -18.33
C ALA A 415 24.43 -42.29 -19.72
N PRO A 416 24.70 -41.28 -20.57
CA PRO A 416 25.23 -41.48 -21.92
C PRO A 416 26.64 -42.10 -21.91
N ASP A 417 27.03 -42.75 -23.02
CA ASP A 417 28.41 -43.22 -23.22
C ASP A 417 29.42 -42.08 -23.01
N GLY A 418 30.50 -42.35 -22.27
CA GLY A 418 31.46 -41.31 -21.88
C GLY A 418 31.02 -40.46 -20.68
N ALA A 419 29.96 -40.83 -19.96
CA ALA A 419 29.61 -40.21 -18.69
C ALA A 419 30.41 -40.79 -17.51
N TRP A 420 30.69 -40.00 -16.50
CA TRP A 420 31.30 -40.43 -15.25
C TRP A 420 30.33 -41.35 -14.51
N ASN A 421 30.75 -42.59 -14.26
CA ASN A 421 30.06 -43.54 -13.39
C ASN A 421 30.83 -43.81 -12.09
N GLY A 422 32.09 -43.33 -12.01
CA GLY A 422 32.97 -43.54 -10.86
C GLY A 422 33.23 -45.02 -10.55
N GLY A 423 33.22 -45.92 -11.54
CA GLY A 423 33.39 -47.37 -11.34
C GLY A 423 34.81 -47.85 -11.04
N GLY A 424 35.83 -47.00 -11.20
CA GLY A 424 37.24 -47.34 -11.07
C GLY A 424 37.74 -47.55 -9.63
N SER A 425 39.06 -47.54 -9.42
CA SER A 425 39.66 -47.70 -8.08
C SER A 425 39.94 -46.38 -7.37
N ASP A 426 40.06 -45.29 -8.12
CA ASP A 426 40.37 -43.93 -7.67
C ASP A 426 39.39 -42.91 -8.30
N ASN A 427 39.61 -41.63 -8.08
CA ASN A 427 38.76 -40.55 -8.60
C ASN A 427 39.39 -39.83 -9.80
N ASN A 428 40.36 -40.43 -10.48
CA ASN A 428 41.07 -39.76 -11.57
C ASN A 428 40.28 -39.82 -12.88
N TRP A 429 40.32 -38.74 -13.66
CA TRP A 429 39.68 -38.68 -14.99
C TRP A 429 40.40 -39.55 -16.02
N THR A 430 41.68 -39.87 -15.84
CA THR A 430 42.41 -40.81 -16.73
C THR A 430 42.18 -42.29 -16.42
N THR A 431 41.42 -42.63 -15.38
CA THR A 431 41.04 -44.02 -15.07
C THR A 431 39.82 -44.42 -15.90
N ALA A 432 39.99 -45.34 -16.84
CA ALA A 432 38.97 -45.71 -17.83
C ALA A 432 37.68 -46.24 -17.19
N GLU A 433 37.81 -47.02 -16.11
CA GLU A 433 36.68 -47.60 -15.38
C GLU A 433 35.80 -46.56 -14.64
N ASN A 434 36.24 -45.31 -14.53
CA ASN A 434 35.41 -44.21 -14.02
C ASN A 434 34.43 -43.64 -15.05
N TRP A 435 34.50 -44.09 -16.29
CA TRP A 435 33.67 -43.63 -17.40
C TRP A 435 32.83 -44.76 -17.98
N VAL A 436 31.57 -44.47 -18.33
CA VAL A 436 30.67 -45.38 -19.03
C VAL A 436 31.31 -45.78 -20.36
N GLY A 437 31.35 -47.09 -20.61
CA GLY A 437 32.06 -47.68 -21.75
C GLY A 437 33.50 -48.08 -21.45
N GLU A 438 34.01 -47.82 -20.24
CA GLU A 438 35.39 -48.13 -19.81
C GLU A 438 36.44 -47.50 -20.73
N VAL A 439 36.20 -46.25 -21.14
CA VAL A 439 37.08 -45.48 -22.05
C VAL A 439 37.36 -44.11 -21.47
N VAL A 440 38.64 -43.75 -21.40
CA VAL A 440 39.09 -42.41 -20.99
C VAL A 440 38.62 -41.37 -22.02
N PRO A 441 38.01 -40.24 -21.59
CA PRO A 441 37.61 -39.16 -22.49
C PRO A 441 38.77 -38.68 -23.34
N VAL A 442 38.51 -38.42 -24.62
CA VAL A 442 39.54 -37.97 -25.56
C VAL A 442 39.54 -36.44 -25.59
N PRO A 443 40.64 -35.77 -25.21
CA PRO A 443 40.71 -34.32 -25.27
C PRO A 443 40.37 -33.75 -26.65
N GLY A 444 39.53 -32.73 -26.68
CA GLY A 444 39.09 -32.07 -27.90
C GLY A 444 37.96 -31.07 -27.67
N GLU A 445 37.85 -30.09 -28.57
CA GLU A 445 36.85 -29.02 -28.49
C GLU A 445 35.40 -29.52 -28.59
N SER A 446 35.17 -30.74 -29.10
CA SER A 446 33.83 -31.34 -29.20
C SER A 446 33.49 -32.30 -28.07
N GLU A 447 34.45 -32.59 -27.18
CA GLU A 447 34.26 -33.57 -26.12
C GLU A 447 33.43 -33.00 -24.97
N VAL A 448 32.33 -33.67 -24.62
CA VAL A 448 31.46 -33.27 -23.51
C VAL A 448 31.70 -34.22 -22.34
N LEU A 449 32.23 -33.69 -21.24
CA LEU A 449 32.41 -34.46 -20.01
C LEU A 449 31.09 -34.46 -19.24
N THR A 450 30.41 -35.60 -19.21
CA THR A 450 29.13 -35.75 -18.49
C THR A 450 29.38 -36.37 -17.12
N PHE A 451 28.93 -35.74 -16.03
CA PHE A 451 28.99 -36.28 -14.68
C PHE A 451 27.62 -36.81 -14.27
N ALA A 452 27.54 -38.07 -13.84
CA ALA A 452 26.29 -38.76 -13.56
C ALA A 452 26.35 -39.58 -12.26
N GLY A 453 25.19 -39.93 -11.73
CA GLY A 453 25.04 -40.76 -10.55
C GLY A 453 25.66 -40.16 -9.27
N SER A 454 25.95 -41.04 -8.30
CA SER A 454 26.35 -40.65 -6.93
C SER A 454 27.71 -41.18 -6.45
N THR A 455 28.44 -41.89 -7.32
CA THR A 455 29.69 -42.55 -6.95
C THR A 455 30.89 -41.65 -7.22
N ARG A 456 31.77 -41.50 -6.22
CA ARG A 456 32.99 -40.68 -6.27
C ARG A 456 32.73 -39.23 -6.72
N PRO A 457 31.92 -38.47 -5.96
CA PRO A 457 31.54 -37.10 -6.33
C PRO A 457 32.72 -36.10 -6.34
N THR A 458 33.87 -36.44 -5.75
CA THR A 458 35.09 -35.63 -5.78
C THR A 458 36.01 -36.05 -6.94
N ALA A 459 35.54 -35.85 -8.17
CA ALA A 459 36.27 -36.24 -9.38
C ALA A 459 37.51 -35.34 -9.57
N ASN A 460 38.66 -35.95 -9.80
CA ASN A 460 39.96 -35.29 -9.90
C ASN A 460 40.47 -35.31 -11.34
N ASN A 461 40.54 -34.13 -11.97
CA ASN A 461 41.15 -33.94 -13.26
C ASN A 461 42.68 -34.09 -13.16
N ASP A 462 43.20 -35.18 -13.68
CA ASP A 462 44.63 -35.50 -13.74
C ASP A 462 45.21 -35.47 -15.16
N PHE A 463 44.45 -34.98 -16.14
CA PHE A 463 45.00 -34.63 -17.46
C PHE A 463 46.06 -33.52 -17.34
N PRO A 464 46.95 -33.35 -18.34
CA PRO A 464 47.88 -32.22 -18.37
C PRO A 464 47.17 -30.87 -18.18
N VAL A 465 47.86 -29.93 -17.54
CA VAL A 465 47.41 -28.53 -17.38
C VAL A 465 46.98 -27.94 -18.72
N GLU A 466 45.86 -27.22 -18.73
CA GLU A 466 45.28 -26.60 -19.94
C GLU A 466 44.84 -27.61 -21.03
N THR A 467 44.54 -28.85 -20.66
CA THR A 467 43.87 -29.78 -21.58
C THR A 467 42.53 -29.20 -22.05
N VAL A 468 42.19 -29.43 -23.31
CA VAL A 468 40.97 -28.90 -23.94
C VAL A 468 39.85 -29.93 -23.88
N PHE A 469 38.70 -29.53 -23.36
CA PHE A 469 37.42 -30.20 -23.56
C PHE A 469 36.39 -29.20 -24.11
N GLY A 470 35.31 -29.69 -24.69
CA GLY A 470 34.24 -28.85 -25.22
C GLY A 470 33.39 -28.24 -24.10
N GLN A 471 32.85 -29.08 -23.21
CA GLN A 471 31.81 -28.72 -22.25
C GLN A 471 31.84 -29.62 -21.01
N LEU A 472 31.39 -29.07 -19.87
CA LEU A 472 31.00 -29.82 -18.68
C LEU A 472 29.48 -30.00 -18.65
N SER A 473 29.00 -31.20 -18.36
CA SER A 473 27.56 -31.51 -18.27
C SER A 473 27.29 -32.31 -17.00
N TYR A 474 26.22 -31.99 -16.27
CA TYR A 474 25.74 -32.79 -15.14
C TYR A 474 24.40 -33.42 -15.52
N PHE A 475 24.35 -34.75 -15.48
CA PHE A 475 23.16 -35.50 -15.86
C PHE A 475 22.04 -35.33 -14.82
N THR A 476 20.80 -35.67 -15.20
CA THR A 476 19.62 -35.49 -14.32
C THR A 476 19.71 -36.28 -13.01
N ASP A 477 20.44 -37.40 -13.02
CA ASP A 477 20.67 -38.27 -11.85
C ASP A 477 21.94 -37.92 -11.05
N ALA A 478 22.69 -36.88 -11.45
CA ALA A 478 23.94 -36.51 -10.80
C ALA A 478 23.72 -36.03 -9.36
N THR A 479 24.57 -36.50 -8.45
CA THR A 479 24.69 -35.93 -7.09
C THR A 479 25.43 -34.59 -7.11
N SER A 480 25.65 -33.97 -5.95
CA SER A 480 26.55 -32.81 -5.87
C SER A 480 28.00 -33.25 -6.10
N PHE A 481 28.54 -32.92 -7.26
CA PHE A 481 29.94 -33.14 -7.61
C PHE A 481 30.81 -31.96 -7.19
N THR A 482 32.05 -32.26 -6.83
CA THR A 482 33.15 -31.31 -6.67
C THR A 482 34.27 -31.70 -7.63
N LEU A 483 34.45 -30.93 -8.70
CA LEU A 483 35.50 -31.18 -9.69
C LEU A 483 36.79 -30.53 -9.22
N THR A 484 37.84 -31.32 -9.00
CA THR A 484 39.15 -30.87 -8.47
C THR A 484 40.28 -31.15 -9.47
N GLY A 485 41.48 -30.62 -9.23
CA GLY A 485 42.68 -31.04 -9.96
C GLY A 485 43.28 -29.98 -10.89
N HIS A 486 43.85 -30.40 -12.02
CA HIS A 486 44.53 -29.50 -12.96
C HIS A 486 43.57 -28.58 -13.72
N SER A 487 44.10 -27.47 -14.26
CA SER A 487 43.33 -26.49 -15.01
C SER A 487 42.81 -27.04 -16.35
N LEU A 488 41.69 -26.47 -16.80
CA LEU A 488 41.00 -26.87 -18.02
C LEU A 488 40.74 -25.69 -18.97
N VAL A 489 40.73 -25.97 -20.27
CA VAL A 489 40.25 -25.07 -21.33
C VAL A 489 38.92 -25.57 -21.87
N LEU A 490 37.87 -24.73 -21.88
CA LEU A 490 36.57 -25.05 -22.46
C LEU A 490 36.39 -24.42 -23.86
N GLY A 491 36.17 -25.30 -24.85
CA GLY A 491 36.12 -24.98 -26.28
C GLY A 491 34.77 -24.50 -26.79
N ASN A 492 33.68 -25.12 -26.34
CA ASN A 492 32.35 -24.85 -26.91
C ASN A 492 31.85 -23.44 -26.60
N ALA A 493 30.86 -22.99 -27.38
CA ALA A 493 30.09 -21.81 -27.03
C ALA A 493 29.20 -22.07 -25.81
N HIS A 494 28.68 -23.29 -25.66
CA HIS A 494 27.96 -23.71 -24.47
C HIS A 494 28.87 -24.56 -23.60
N ILE A 495 29.28 -24.02 -22.45
CA ILE A 495 30.41 -24.55 -21.66
C ILE A 495 29.97 -25.37 -20.45
N LEU A 496 28.74 -25.17 -19.98
CA LEU A 496 28.24 -25.84 -18.78
C LEU A 496 26.72 -26.05 -18.87
N GLU A 497 26.29 -27.29 -18.66
CA GLU A 497 24.88 -27.68 -18.55
C GLU A 497 24.67 -28.40 -17.22
N ASN A 498 23.80 -27.89 -16.35
CA ASN A 498 23.36 -28.62 -15.16
C ASN A 498 21.93 -29.14 -15.36
N GLY A 499 21.81 -30.41 -15.75
CA GLY A 499 20.53 -31.11 -15.81
C GLY A 499 20.06 -31.67 -14.46
N SER A 500 20.90 -31.61 -13.42
CA SER A 500 20.58 -32.15 -12.09
C SER A 500 19.74 -31.19 -11.25
N SER A 501 19.07 -31.73 -10.23
CA SER A 501 18.37 -30.95 -9.19
C SER A 501 19.28 -30.62 -7.99
N ARG A 502 20.60 -30.64 -8.19
CA ARG A 502 21.61 -30.49 -7.12
C ARG A 502 22.60 -29.37 -7.43
N ASP A 503 23.16 -28.80 -6.37
CA ASP A 503 24.26 -27.83 -6.43
C ASP A 503 25.55 -28.52 -6.89
N GLN A 504 26.35 -27.83 -7.69
CA GLN A 504 27.62 -28.32 -8.24
C GLN A 504 28.78 -27.38 -7.92
N VAL A 505 29.97 -27.94 -7.72
CA VAL A 505 31.18 -27.21 -7.36
C VAL A 505 32.29 -27.50 -8.38
N ILE A 506 32.88 -26.44 -8.91
CA ILE A 506 34.06 -26.48 -9.77
C ILE A 506 35.22 -25.88 -8.99
N ASP A 507 36.07 -26.75 -8.47
CA ASP A 507 37.26 -26.45 -7.68
C ASP A 507 38.54 -26.80 -8.47
N LEU A 508 38.56 -26.39 -9.73
CA LEU A 508 39.74 -26.42 -10.61
C LEU A 508 39.77 -25.15 -11.49
N PRO A 509 40.95 -24.63 -11.87
CA PRO A 509 41.01 -23.39 -12.65
C PRO A 509 40.47 -23.58 -14.07
N LEU A 510 39.71 -22.60 -14.57
CA LEU A 510 39.12 -22.62 -15.91
C LEU A 510 39.67 -21.53 -16.82
N SER A 511 39.75 -21.82 -18.11
CA SER A 511 40.02 -20.86 -19.17
C SER A 511 39.16 -21.16 -20.39
N PHE A 512 39.00 -20.17 -21.27
CA PHE A 512 38.16 -20.28 -22.45
C PHE A 512 38.98 -20.08 -23.73
N MET A 513 38.52 -20.70 -24.82
CA MET A 513 39.11 -20.53 -26.14
C MET A 513 38.06 -20.18 -27.20
N GLY A 514 38.55 -19.74 -28.37
CA GLY A 514 37.71 -19.26 -29.48
C GLY A 514 37.40 -17.76 -29.37
N SER A 515 36.42 -17.29 -30.13
CA SER A 515 35.96 -15.89 -30.11
C SER A 515 34.49 -15.72 -29.75
N ALA A 516 33.76 -16.84 -29.63
CA ALA A 516 32.37 -16.85 -29.21
C ALA A 516 32.27 -16.55 -27.70
N ASP A 517 31.23 -15.82 -27.33
CA ASP A 517 30.84 -15.77 -25.92
C ASP A 517 30.40 -17.15 -25.43
N LYS A 518 30.47 -17.36 -24.13
CA LYS A 518 30.17 -18.62 -23.48
C LYS A 518 28.80 -18.58 -22.83
N THR A 519 27.99 -19.62 -23.02
CA THR A 519 26.71 -19.81 -22.36
C THR A 519 26.81 -20.91 -21.32
N LEU A 520 26.04 -20.77 -20.24
CA LEU A 520 25.92 -21.77 -19.18
C LEU A 520 24.48 -21.88 -18.68
N ASN A 521 24.11 -23.05 -18.19
CA ASN A 521 22.82 -23.33 -17.58
C ASN A 521 23.00 -23.89 -16.16
N THR A 522 22.38 -23.26 -15.18
CA THR A 522 22.43 -23.67 -13.77
C THR A 522 21.36 -24.71 -13.41
N GLY A 523 20.36 -24.94 -14.27
CA GLY A 523 19.27 -25.89 -14.02
C GLY A 523 18.35 -25.49 -12.86
N GLY A 524 18.33 -24.22 -12.44
CA GLY A 524 17.61 -23.80 -11.23
C GLY A 524 18.45 -23.81 -9.95
N GLN A 525 19.66 -24.38 -9.96
CA GLN A 525 20.46 -24.69 -8.76
C GLN A 525 21.69 -23.77 -8.62
N ARG A 526 22.56 -24.01 -7.62
CA ARG A 526 23.85 -23.32 -7.48
C ARG A 526 24.96 -24.00 -8.28
N ILE A 527 25.72 -23.21 -9.04
CA ILE A 527 27.03 -23.57 -9.60
C ILE A 527 28.08 -22.68 -8.93
N SER A 528 29.03 -23.28 -8.22
CA SER A 528 30.12 -22.55 -7.54
C SER A 528 31.46 -22.76 -8.21
N PHE A 529 32.18 -21.67 -8.47
CA PHE A 529 33.55 -21.66 -8.95
C PHE A 529 34.49 -21.26 -7.81
N GLU A 530 35.25 -22.23 -7.32
CA GLU A 530 36.13 -22.10 -6.14
C GLU A 530 37.58 -21.78 -6.53
N GLN A 531 37.90 -21.85 -7.83
CA GLN A 531 39.23 -21.57 -8.38
C GLN A 531 39.18 -20.48 -9.47
N PRO A 532 40.33 -19.84 -9.78
CA PRO A 532 40.38 -18.76 -10.76
C PRO A 532 39.82 -19.11 -12.15
N ILE A 533 39.13 -18.14 -12.75
CA ILE A 533 38.65 -18.21 -14.15
C ILE A 533 39.39 -17.17 -14.99
N ALA A 534 39.98 -17.61 -16.10
CA ALA A 534 40.54 -16.72 -17.12
C ALA A 534 39.49 -16.42 -18.19
N PHE A 535 38.84 -15.25 -18.10
CA PHE A 535 37.77 -14.83 -19.01
C PHE A 535 38.28 -14.46 -20.41
N GLY A 536 39.54 -14.03 -20.54
CA GLY A 536 40.10 -13.60 -21.84
C GLY A 536 39.28 -12.49 -22.49
N GLU A 537 38.93 -12.66 -23.78
CA GLU A 537 38.05 -11.75 -24.54
C GLU A 537 36.58 -12.25 -24.60
N HIS A 538 36.16 -13.10 -23.66
CA HIS A 538 34.84 -13.74 -23.66
C HIS A 538 33.84 -13.09 -22.69
N ARG A 539 32.55 -13.30 -22.95
CA ARG A 539 31.45 -13.07 -21.98
C ARG A 539 30.82 -14.38 -21.56
N LEU A 540 30.37 -14.47 -20.32
CA LEU A 540 29.49 -15.51 -19.82
C LEU A 540 28.02 -15.10 -19.95
N PHE A 541 27.17 -16.01 -20.39
CA PHE A 541 25.74 -15.83 -20.60
C PHE A 541 24.95 -16.94 -19.90
N PRO A 542 24.45 -16.73 -18.67
CA PRO A 542 23.44 -17.61 -18.07
C PRO A 542 22.11 -17.44 -18.82
N ASN A 543 21.68 -18.45 -19.60
CA ASN A 543 20.69 -18.22 -20.67
C ASN A 543 19.35 -18.96 -20.58
N GLN A 544 19.04 -19.81 -19.59
CA GLN A 544 17.81 -20.64 -19.68
C GLN A 544 16.96 -20.89 -18.41
N MET A 545 17.53 -20.87 -17.20
CA MET A 545 16.77 -20.98 -15.94
C MET A 545 17.39 -20.09 -14.88
N GLY A 546 16.58 -19.58 -13.93
CA GLY A 546 17.09 -18.92 -12.71
C GLY A 546 17.99 -19.86 -11.89
N GLY A 547 18.56 -19.39 -10.78
CA GLY A 547 19.51 -20.17 -9.97
C GLY A 547 20.74 -19.36 -9.55
N THR A 548 21.67 -19.98 -8.83
CA THR A 548 22.82 -19.26 -8.24
C THR A 548 24.11 -19.50 -9.01
N LEU A 549 24.81 -18.44 -9.37
CA LEU A 549 26.16 -18.48 -9.93
C LEU A 549 27.12 -17.86 -8.91
N SER A 550 27.99 -18.69 -8.33
CA SER A 550 28.87 -18.31 -7.23
C SER A 550 30.33 -18.28 -7.68
N PHE A 551 31.03 -17.18 -7.44
CA PHE A 551 32.45 -17.00 -7.74
C PHE A 551 33.22 -16.68 -6.47
N GLN A 552 34.00 -17.64 -5.98
CA GLN A 552 34.70 -17.56 -4.69
C GLN A 552 36.21 -17.27 -4.84
N ALA A 553 36.69 -17.13 -6.08
CA ALA A 553 38.11 -16.93 -6.41
C ALA A 553 38.31 -15.79 -7.41
N PRO A 554 39.52 -15.20 -7.52
CA PRO A 554 39.80 -14.11 -8.46
C PRO A 554 39.72 -14.58 -9.93
N GLY A 555 39.02 -13.81 -10.76
CA GLY A 555 39.06 -13.92 -12.21
C GLY A 555 40.22 -13.11 -12.83
N THR A 556 40.57 -13.42 -14.09
CA THR A 556 41.58 -12.67 -14.86
C THR A 556 41.12 -12.39 -16.29
N GLY A 557 41.68 -11.33 -16.90
CA GLY A 557 41.32 -10.88 -18.24
C GLY A 557 40.14 -9.89 -18.24
N PRO A 558 40.04 -9.06 -19.29
CA PRO A 558 39.09 -7.95 -19.31
C PRO A 558 37.67 -8.36 -19.73
N GLY A 559 37.48 -9.54 -20.34
CA GLY A 559 36.24 -9.88 -21.02
C GLY A 559 36.11 -9.13 -22.36
N ARG A 560 34.91 -9.18 -22.95
CA ARG A 560 34.67 -8.65 -24.30
C ARG A 560 34.23 -7.19 -24.29
N LEU A 561 34.76 -6.39 -25.22
CA LEU A 561 34.33 -5.01 -25.48
C LEU A 561 32.84 -4.92 -25.89
N LEU A 562 32.09 -4.02 -25.25
CA LEU A 562 30.70 -3.71 -25.56
C LEU A 562 30.63 -2.60 -26.62
N GLY A 563 30.34 -2.97 -27.87
CA GLY A 563 30.05 -1.99 -28.93
C GLY A 563 28.56 -1.66 -28.99
N ILE A 564 28.03 -0.74 -28.18
CA ILE A 564 26.65 -0.21 -28.36
C ILE A 564 26.59 1.32 -28.18
N PHE A 565 26.02 1.93 -29.22
CA PHE A 565 25.54 3.30 -29.46
C PHE A 565 25.61 4.35 -28.34
N GLY A 566 26.41 5.40 -28.57
CA GLY A 566 26.20 6.72 -27.94
C GLY A 566 27.46 7.42 -27.42
N LEU A 567 28.54 6.69 -27.12
CA LEU A 567 29.79 7.27 -26.63
C LEU A 567 30.82 7.30 -27.76
N ASN A 568 30.90 8.44 -28.46
CA ASN A 568 32.07 8.77 -29.27
C ASN A 568 33.22 9.23 -28.34
N SER A 569 33.91 8.30 -27.68
CA SER A 569 35.27 8.56 -27.20
C SER A 569 36.25 7.90 -28.16
N SER A 570 37.00 8.73 -28.87
CA SER A 570 37.97 8.34 -29.91
C SER A 570 39.32 7.86 -29.34
N THR A 571 39.30 7.20 -28.19
CA THR A 571 40.47 6.61 -27.52
C THR A 571 40.05 5.25 -26.99
N GLU A 572 40.93 4.24 -27.05
CA GLU A 572 40.77 2.79 -26.76
C GLU A 572 40.17 2.38 -25.38
N SER A 573 39.46 3.26 -24.69
CA SER A 573 38.83 3.05 -23.38
C SER A 573 37.35 2.65 -23.53
N GLY A 574 37.09 1.53 -24.19
CA GLY A 574 35.75 0.94 -24.28
C GLY A 574 35.38 0.16 -23.02
N VAL A 575 34.08 -0.01 -22.76
CA VAL A 575 33.57 -0.83 -21.64
C VAL A 575 33.78 -2.32 -21.97
N HIS A 576 34.55 -3.03 -21.15
CA HIS A 576 34.64 -4.49 -21.23
C HIS A 576 33.68 -5.17 -20.26
N THR A 577 33.04 -6.24 -20.71
CA THR A 577 32.07 -7.03 -19.94
C THR A 577 32.52 -8.48 -19.91
N VAL A 578 32.50 -9.12 -18.74
CA VAL A 578 32.77 -10.56 -18.57
C VAL A 578 31.49 -11.37 -18.45
N MET A 579 30.34 -10.76 -18.13
CA MET A 579 29.07 -11.47 -17.99
C MET A 579 27.87 -10.66 -18.43
N ARG A 580 26.89 -11.32 -19.06
CA ARG A 580 25.60 -10.75 -19.38
C ARG A 580 24.46 -11.66 -18.93
N VAL A 581 23.76 -11.26 -17.88
CA VAL A 581 22.63 -11.97 -17.28
C VAL A 581 21.35 -11.63 -18.03
N ASN A 582 20.71 -12.65 -18.62
CA ASN A 582 19.43 -12.50 -19.34
C ASN A 582 18.31 -13.39 -18.76
N ALA A 583 18.63 -14.33 -17.87
CA ALA A 583 17.66 -15.18 -17.21
C ALA A 583 17.08 -14.51 -15.97
N ALA A 584 15.74 -14.51 -15.83
CA ALA A 584 15.07 -14.01 -14.63
C ALA A 584 15.34 -14.93 -13.42
N ASN A 585 15.29 -14.36 -12.20
CA ASN A 585 15.55 -15.08 -10.95
C ASN A 585 16.95 -15.69 -10.86
N THR A 586 17.93 -15.06 -11.52
CA THR A 586 19.34 -15.41 -11.35
C THR A 586 19.86 -14.76 -10.07
N VAL A 587 20.64 -15.51 -9.30
CA VAL A 587 21.40 -15.03 -8.15
C VAL A 587 22.88 -15.04 -8.54
N LEU A 588 23.54 -13.88 -8.52
CA LEU A 588 24.98 -13.78 -8.71
C LEU A 588 25.64 -13.59 -7.34
N GLU A 589 26.49 -14.52 -6.93
CA GLU A 589 27.21 -14.49 -5.66
C GLU A 589 28.69 -14.23 -5.93
N LEU A 590 29.22 -13.13 -5.40
CA LEU A 590 30.61 -12.74 -5.51
C LEU A 590 31.28 -12.87 -4.13
N GLY A 591 32.05 -13.94 -3.95
CA GLY A 591 32.80 -14.20 -2.72
C GLY A 591 34.24 -13.69 -2.73
N HIS A 592 34.67 -13.01 -3.79
CA HIS A 592 36.01 -12.41 -3.87
C HIS A 592 35.99 -11.07 -4.60
N SER A 593 36.81 -10.12 -4.16
CA SER A 593 36.86 -8.74 -4.71
C SER A 593 37.20 -8.67 -6.20
N GLN A 594 37.99 -9.64 -6.69
CA GLN A 594 38.37 -9.76 -8.10
C GLN A 594 37.63 -10.88 -8.85
N ALA A 595 36.50 -11.38 -8.36
CA ALA A 595 35.78 -12.52 -8.94
C ALA A 595 35.50 -12.41 -10.46
N LEU A 596 35.35 -11.17 -10.96
CA LEU A 596 35.02 -10.86 -12.35
C LEU A 596 36.23 -10.38 -13.18
N GLY A 597 37.44 -10.41 -12.60
CA GLY A 597 38.64 -9.91 -13.27
C GLY A 597 38.60 -8.41 -13.55
N GLU A 598 39.11 -8.00 -14.72
CA GLU A 598 39.21 -6.59 -15.13
C GLU A 598 37.94 -6.05 -15.84
N GLY A 599 36.89 -6.88 -15.99
CA GLY A 599 35.65 -6.52 -16.69
C GLY A 599 34.39 -6.49 -15.81
N GLY A 600 33.31 -5.94 -16.37
CA GLY A 600 32.04 -5.72 -15.66
C GLY A 600 30.93 -6.75 -15.96
N VAL A 601 29.75 -6.53 -15.38
CA VAL A 601 28.53 -7.35 -15.58
C VAL A 601 27.40 -6.51 -16.18
N GLN A 602 26.69 -7.07 -17.15
CA GLN A 602 25.44 -6.51 -17.68
C GLN A 602 24.23 -7.35 -17.23
N ILE A 603 23.19 -6.73 -16.70
CA ILE A 603 21.97 -7.38 -16.22
C ILE A 603 20.78 -6.90 -17.06
N ASN A 604 20.12 -7.79 -17.78
CA ASN A 604 18.96 -7.47 -18.63
C ASN A 604 17.65 -8.15 -18.17
N SER A 605 17.68 -8.81 -17.01
CA SER A 605 16.56 -9.57 -16.41
C SER A 605 16.59 -9.43 -14.89
N PRO A 606 15.46 -9.65 -14.17
CA PRO A 606 15.43 -9.62 -12.71
C PRO A 606 16.50 -10.53 -12.11
N THR A 607 17.42 -9.96 -11.33
CA THR A 607 18.61 -10.65 -10.81
C THR A 607 18.90 -10.17 -9.38
N GLN A 608 19.26 -11.10 -8.49
CA GLN A 608 19.76 -10.79 -7.16
C GLN A 608 21.29 -10.84 -7.16
N LEU A 609 21.95 -9.87 -6.54
CA LEU A 609 23.41 -9.84 -6.36
C LEU A 609 23.74 -9.98 -4.87
N LEU A 610 24.50 -11.02 -4.51
CA LEU A 610 25.03 -11.22 -3.16
C LEU A 610 26.55 -11.07 -3.15
N ALA A 611 27.07 -10.33 -2.17
CA ALA A 611 28.51 -10.27 -1.88
C ALA A 611 28.76 -10.89 -0.51
N THR A 612 29.67 -11.87 -0.43
CA THR A 612 30.01 -12.55 0.84
C THR A 612 31.33 -12.06 1.46
N GLU A 613 32.11 -11.24 0.75
CA GLU A 613 33.28 -10.49 1.24
C GLU A 613 33.17 -8.99 0.90
N ALA A 614 33.88 -8.14 1.66
CA ALA A 614 33.92 -6.70 1.42
C ALA A 614 34.62 -6.38 0.09
N LEU A 615 33.86 -5.91 -0.91
CA LEU A 615 34.36 -5.50 -2.22
C LEU A 615 35.05 -4.12 -2.11
N THR A 616 36.26 -4.04 -1.53
CA THR A 616 36.97 -2.76 -1.28
C THR A 616 38.18 -2.55 -2.21
N GLY A 617 38.40 -1.30 -2.66
CA GLY A 617 39.60 -0.84 -3.39
C GLY A 617 39.47 -0.68 -4.92
N GLU A 618 40.53 -0.18 -5.59
CA GLU A 618 40.69 0.09 -7.05
C GLU A 618 40.37 -1.09 -8.01
N ASN A 619 39.87 -2.20 -7.47
CA ASN A 619 39.49 -3.43 -8.16
C ASN A 619 38.00 -3.79 -7.97
N ALA A 620 37.11 -2.84 -7.64
CA ALA A 620 35.67 -3.08 -7.69
C ALA A 620 35.23 -3.30 -9.14
N VAL A 621 34.77 -4.52 -9.46
CA VAL A 621 34.06 -4.95 -10.69
C VAL A 621 34.34 -4.06 -11.91
N GLY A 622 35.35 -4.42 -12.70
CA GLY A 622 35.85 -3.68 -13.87
C GLY A 622 34.86 -2.72 -14.52
N ASN A 623 34.98 -1.44 -14.16
CA ASN A 623 34.49 -0.22 -14.81
C ASN A 623 33.00 -0.05 -15.16
N THR A 624 32.13 -1.07 -15.18
CA THR A 624 30.75 -0.87 -15.65
C THR A 624 29.75 -1.95 -15.20
N PHE A 625 28.69 -1.51 -14.52
CA PHE A 625 27.50 -2.29 -14.24
C PHE A 625 26.30 -1.66 -14.97
N ILE A 626 25.69 -2.42 -15.89
CA ILE A 626 24.58 -1.94 -16.74
C ILE A 626 23.33 -2.73 -16.38
N VAL A 627 22.32 -2.06 -15.82
CA VAL A 627 20.99 -2.64 -15.63
C VAL A 627 20.07 -2.19 -16.78
N GLY A 628 19.53 -3.15 -17.52
CA GLY A 628 18.50 -2.96 -18.54
C GLY A 628 17.13 -2.68 -17.91
N ASN A 629 16.03 -3.07 -18.57
CA ASN A 629 14.66 -2.81 -18.10
C ASN A 629 14.21 -3.77 -16.97
N SER A 630 15.04 -4.01 -15.95
CA SER A 630 14.80 -5.05 -14.94
C SER A 630 15.19 -4.62 -13.54
N ASN A 631 14.59 -5.24 -12.52
CA ASN A 631 14.90 -4.97 -11.12
C ASN A 631 16.19 -5.67 -10.68
N LEU A 632 17.04 -4.96 -9.94
CA LEU A 632 18.20 -5.50 -9.24
C LEU A 632 17.96 -5.44 -7.73
N GLU A 633 18.02 -6.59 -7.05
CA GLU A 633 18.00 -6.68 -5.60
C GLU A 633 19.41 -6.98 -5.08
N ILE A 634 19.92 -6.19 -4.14
CA ILE A 634 21.26 -6.36 -3.53
C ILE A 634 21.05 -6.76 -2.07
N SER A 635 21.68 -7.86 -1.61
CA SER A 635 21.61 -8.30 -0.20
C SER A 635 22.92 -8.95 0.28
N GLY A 636 23.39 -8.61 1.50
CA GLY A 636 24.57 -9.20 2.15
C GLY A 636 25.03 -8.45 3.42
N SER A 637 25.58 -9.14 4.44
CA SER A 637 25.76 -8.58 5.79
C SER A 637 26.88 -7.53 6.00
N GLN A 638 27.54 -7.04 4.95
CA GLN A 638 28.66 -6.08 5.04
C GLN A 638 28.73 -5.10 3.85
N ASP A 639 29.44 -3.97 4.04
CA ASP A 639 29.51 -2.80 3.14
C ASP A 639 29.88 -3.15 1.67
N LEU A 640 29.04 -2.70 0.73
CA LEU A 640 29.27 -2.81 -0.72
C LEU A 640 29.81 -1.47 -1.29
N GLU A 641 31.06 -1.45 -1.77
CA GLU A 641 31.64 -0.27 -2.44
C GLU A 641 31.52 -0.41 -3.98
N LEU A 642 30.73 0.45 -4.63
CA LEU A 642 30.58 0.50 -6.09
C LEU A 642 31.36 1.69 -6.67
N SER A 643 32.59 1.46 -7.16
CA SER A 643 33.41 2.51 -7.80
C SER A 643 33.51 2.32 -9.32
N GLY A 644 33.00 3.27 -10.12
CA GLY A 644 33.12 3.27 -11.58
C GLY A 644 32.55 4.53 -12.25
N THR A 645 33.10 4.93 -13.39
CA THR A 645 32.86 6.23 -14.06
C THR A 645 31.50 6.38 -14.74
N THR A 646 30.66 5.34 -14.83
CA THR A 646 29.27 5.45 -15.35
C THR A 646 28.44 4.25 -14.89
N GLN A 647 27.34 4.48 -14.18
CA GLN A 647 26.37 3.45 -13.78
C GLN A 647 24.93 3.89 -14.14
N ASN A 648 24.15 2.97 -14.70
CA ASN A 648 22.78 3.21 -15.17
C ASN A 648 21.86 2.24 -14.42
N PHE A 649 21.11 2.74 -13.44
CA PHE A 649 20.24 1.91 -12.59
C PHE A 649 18.79 1.94 -13.09
N GLN A 650 18.19 0.76 -13.23
CA GLN A 650 16.74 0.53 -13.12
C GLN A 650 16.58 -0.52 -12.01
N GLY A 651 15.81 -0.26 -10.95
CA GLY A 651 15.57 -1.26 -9.90
C GLY A 651 15.54 -0.71 -8.46
N GLN A 652 14.89 -1.48 -7.57
CA GLN A 652 14.68 -1.21 -6.15
C GLN A 652 15.81 -1.82 -5.31
N LEU A 653 16.58 -1.00 -4.57
CA LEU A 653 17.74 -1.44 -3.80
C LEU A 653 17.30 -2.01 -2.43
N GLY A 654 17.60 -3.29 -2.19
CA GLY A 654 17.35 -4.01 -0.94
C GLY A 654 18.37 -3.76 0.17
N ASP A 655 18.12 -4.41 1.32
CA ASP A 655 18.37 -4.00 2.71
C ASP A 655 19.83 -3.95 3.23
N THR A 656 20.84 -3.58 2.42
CA THR A 656 22.25 -3.59 2.89
C THR A 656 23.10 -2.43 2.36
N GLY A 657 23.99 -1.89 3.21
CA GLY A 657 24.75 -0.64 3.01
C GLY A 657 25.58 -0.57 1.72
N VAL A 658 25.27 0.44 0.89
CA VAL A 658 25.98 0.74 -0.35
C VAL A 658 26.78 2.03 -0.18
N SER A 659 28.10 2.00 -0.36
CA SER A 659 28.91 3.18 -0.60
C SER A 659 29.22 3.29 -2.11
N ALA A 660 28.69 4.28 -2.81
CA ALA A 660 28.82 4.44 -4.26
C ALA A 660 29.67 5.66 -4.61
N GLY A 661 30.78 5.44 -5.32
CA GLY A 661 31.57 6.50 -5.96
C GLY A 661 31.13 6.80 -7.41
N ALA A 662 29.91 6.40 -7.81
CA ALA A 662 29.51 6.27 -9.22
C ALA A 662 28.71 7.46 -9.79
N ILE A 663 28.82 7.63 -11.13
CA ILE A 663 27.96 8.51 -11.94
C ILE A 663 26.60 7.84 -12.20
N ILE A 664 25.49 8.34 -11.66
CA ILE A 664 24.12 7.81 -11.89
C ILE A 664 23.43 8.61 -12.99
N SER A 665 22.95 7.99 -14.09
CA SER A 665 22.15 8.68 -15.13
C SER A 665 20.73 8.10 -15.27
N ALA A 666 19.68 8.91 -15.16
CA ALA A 666 18.29 8.50 -15.39
C ALA A 666 17.87 8.76 -16.85
N GLY A 667 17.79 7.71 -17.69
CA GLY A 667 17.51 7.80 -19.14
C GLY A 667 16.05 7.59 -19.58
N SER A 668 15.81 7.96 -20.84
CA SER A 668 14.55 8.26 -21.56
C SER A 668 13.57 7.09 -21.84
N SER A 669 12.39 7.08 -21.20
CA SER A 669 11.16 6.49 -21.80
C SER A 669 9.90 6.83 -21.01
N GLY A 670 9.47 8.10 -20.98
CA GLY A 670 8.08 8.51 -20.72
C GLY A 670 7.37 8.01 -19.44
N GLN A 671 8.10 7.49 -18.45
CA GLN A 671 7.58 6.94 -17.19
C GLN A 671 8.45 7.50 -16.04
N ASN A 672 7.82 7.86 -14.91
CA ASN A 672 8.51 8.27 -13.68
C ASN A 672 9.51 7.16 -13.26
N ARG A 673 10.80 7.46 -13.14
CA ARG A 673 11.83 6.51 -12.69
C ARG A 673 12.20 6.82 -11.24
N ILE A 674 11.83 5.92 -10.32
CA ILE A 674 12.09 6.00 -8.88
C ILE A 674 13.45 5.35 -8.57
N LEU A 675 14.37 6.05 -7.89
CA LEU A 675 15.57 5.44 -7.29
C LEU A 675 15.23 5.04 -5.86
N SER A 676 14.77 3.80 -5.67
CA SER A 676 14.34 3.32 -4.35
C SER A 676 15.52 2.77 -3.54
N ILE A 677 15.80 3.34 -2.36
CA ILE A 677 16.86 2.93 -1.42
C ILE A 677 16.22 2.44 -0.12
N SER A 678 16.17 1.13 0.13
CA SER A 678 15.81 0.58 1.46
C SER A 678 17.07 0.08 2.17
N ASN A 679 17.43 0.64 3.31
CA ASN A 679 18.59 0.19 4.09
C ASN A 679 18.38 0.45 5.59
N THR A 680 18.78 -0.51 6.41
CA THR A 680 18.87 -0.41 7.88
C THR A 680 20.24 0.07 8.40
N GLY A 681 21.26 0.16 7.53
CA GLY A 681 22.63 0.65 7.80
C GLY A 681 22.98 2.01 7.17
N LYS A 682 24.27 2.34 7.00
CA LYS A 682 24.72 3.56 6.30
C LYS A 682 24.84 3.32 4.78
N THR A 683 24.18 4.12 3.96
CA THR A 683 24.34 4.21 2.50
C THR A 683 25.08 5.51 2.20
N GLU A 684 26.17 5.52 1.42
CA GLU A 684 26.91 6.75 1.07
C GLU A 684 27.13 6.89 -0.44
N ILE A 685 26.50 7.88 -1.09
CA ILE A 685 26.73 8.22 -2.49
C ILE A 685 27.77 9.36 -2.55
N SER A 686 29.02 9.03 -2.83
CA SER A 686 30.14 9.98 -3.00
C SER A 686 30.35 10.44 -4.44
N GLY A 687 29.76 9.77 -5.44
CA GLY A 687 29.85 10.13 -6.86
C GLY A 687 28.79 11.13 -7.33
N ALA A 688 29.02 11.77 -8.49
CA ALA A 688 28.09 12.75 -9.05
C ALA A 688 26.81 12.11 -9.61
N VAL A 689 25.62 12.62 -9.30
CA VAL A 689 24.34 12.14 -9.84
C VAL A 689 23.92 13.02 -11.03
N TYR A 690 23.85 12.49 -12.24
CA TYR A 690 23.49 13.27 -13.44
C TYR A 690 22.03 13.08 -13.87
N LEU A 691 21.25 14.17 -13.89
CA LEU A 691 19.92 14.20 -14.49
C LEU A 691 20.08 14.40 -16.01
N ASN A 692 19.89 13.36 -16.84
CA ASN A 692 20.21 13.41 -18.28
C ASN A 692 18.96 13.10 -19.13
N ASP A 693 18.45 14.01 -19.99
CA ASP A 693 17.68 13.70 -21.24
C ASP A 693 17.22 14.96 -22.01
N THR A 694 16.97 14.72 -23.30
CA THR A 694 16.74 15.58 -24.47
C THR A 694 15.34 16.18 -24.65
N THR A 695 14.36 15.91 -23.78
CA THR A 695 12.99 16.45 -23.93
C THR A 695 12.38 16.89 -22.59
N ALA A 696 11.93 18.16 -22.53
CA ALA A 696 11.47 18.86 -21.34
C ALA A 696 9.95 18.66 -21.08
N ALA A 697 9.59 17.91 -20.03
CA ALA A 697 8.42 18.09 -19.16
C ALA A 697 8.27 16.85 -18.24
N ASN A 698 8.27 17.05 -16.91
CA ASN A 698 8.09 16.05 -15.83
C ASN A 698 9.21 15.04 -15.57
N ARG A 699 10.11 15.35 -14.63
CA ARG A 699 11.15 14.43 -14.13
C ARG A 699 11.21 14.49 -12.62
N VAL A 700 10.93 13.39 -11.92
CA VAL A 700 11.02 13.26 -10.45
C VAL A 700 12.14 12.28 -10.08
N LEU A 701 13.17 12.70 -9.33
CA LEU A 701 14.10 11.79 -8.63
C LEU A 701 13.52 11.51 -7.24
N SER A 702 12.83 10.39 -7.07
CA SER A 702 12.27 9.97 -5.76
C SER A 702 13.27 9.12 -4.97
N ILE A 703 13.62 9.53 -3.75
CA ILE A 703 14.44 8.75 -2.79
C ILE A 703 13.57 8.36 -1.58
N PRO A 704 13.09 7.10 -1.50
CA PRO A 704 12.30 6.62 -0.38
C PRO A 704 13.17 6.21 0.82
N VAL A 705 12.68 6.38 2.05
CA VAL A 705 13.25 5.81 3.29
C VAL A 705 12.35 4.67 3.74
N LEU A 706 12.82 3.43 3.69
CA LEU A 706 12.06 2.26 4.15
C LEU A 706 12.69 1.67 5.42
N SER A 707 11.99 1.85 6.54
CA SER A 707 12.06 1.18 7.85
C SER A 707 13.41 1.07 8.62
N SER A 708 13.50 1.85 9.71
CA SER A 708 14.35 1.70 10.92
C SER A 708 15.88 1.97 10.84
N ALA A 709 16.35 2.88 11.70
CA ALA A 709 17.74 3.18 12.12
C ALA A 709 18.87 3.51 11.10
N GLY A 710 18.68 3.33 9.78
CA GLY A 710 19.74 3.59 8.77
C GLY A 710 20.06 5.07 8.47
N GLU A 711 21.21 5.37 7.85
CA GLU A 711 21.63 6.72 7.40
C GLU A 711 21.95 6.71 5.89
N THR A 712 21.39 7.61 5.08
CA THR A 712 21.75 7.78 3.65
C THR A 712 22.51 9.09 3.45
N LEU A 713 23.81 9.05 3.19
CA LEU A 713 24.68 10.19 2.92
C LEU A 713 24.89 10.40 1.41
N LEU A 714 24.53 11.57 0.87
CA LEU A 714 24.77 12.01 -0.49
C LEU A 714 25.92 13.04 -0.48
N SER A 715 27.17 12.58 -0.56
CA SER A 715 28.38 13.41 -0.54
C SER A 715 28.81 13.91 -1.92
N GLY A 716 28.39 13.26 -3.01
CA GLY A 716 28.70 13.66 -4.39
C GLY A 716 27.67 14.64 -4.98
N PRO A 717 28.04 15.45 -6.01
CA PRO A 717 27.17 16.51 -6.54
C PRO A 717 26.07 15.96 -7.47
N ILE A 718 24.83 16.44 -7.32
CA ILE A 718 23.72 16.22 -8.26
C ILE A 718 23.80 17.29 -9.37
N VAL A 719 24.00 16.90 -10.62
CA VAL A 719 24.27 17.78 -11.77
C VAL A 719 23.19 17.62 -12.85
N GLY A 720 22.60 18.72 -13.32
CA GLY A 720 21.79 18.71 -14.56
C GLY A 720 22.67 18.61 -15.80
N HIS A 721 22.46 17.63 -16.69
CA HIS A 721 23.27 17.45 -17.90
C HIS A 721 22.49 17.71 -19.19
N VAL A 722 23.05 18.54 -20.09
CA VAL A 722 22.54 18.77 -21.46
C VAL A 722 23.38 17.99 -22.46
N THR A 723 22.80 16.98 -23.10
CA THR A 723 23.38 16.37 -24.31
C THR A 723 22.91 17.14 -25.54
N GLY A 724 23.56 18.27 -25.85
CA GLY A 724 23.27 19.04 -27.07
C GLY A 724 24.21 20.23 -27.25
N GLY A 725 24.79 20.36 -28.45
CA GLY A 725 25.88 21.30 -28.74
C GLY A 725 25.62 22.77 -28.37
N ALA A 726 26.72 23.49 -28.16
CA ALA A 726 26.79 24.91 -27.86
C ALA A 726 25.80 25.75 -28.68
N GLY A 727 24.66 26.15 -28.09
CA GLY A 727 23.70 27.00 -28.77
C GLY A 727 22.29 27.13 -28.19
N ASN A 728 21.88 26.33 -27.20
CA ASN A 728 20.55 26.48 -26.58
C ASN A 728 20.67 26.70 -25.06
N PRO A 729 20.32 27.87 -24.51
CA PRO A 729 20.44 28.17 -23.08
C PRO A 729 19.29 27.63 -22.22
N ALA A 730 18.39 26.80 -22.77
CA ALA A 730 17.36 26.13 -21.99
C ALA A 730 17.99 25.06 -21.08
N GLN A 731 18.34 25.47 -19.87
CA GLN A 731 18.82 24.61 -18.79
C GLN A 731 17.69 23.64 -18.38
N PRO A 732 17.96 22.32 -18.20
CA PRO A 732 16.92 21.35 -17.94
C PRO A 732 16.37 21.50 -16.51
N SER A 733 15.07 21.79 -16.40
CA SER A 733 14.28 21.79 -15.17
C SER A 733 14.05 20.35 -14.69
N GLY A 734 14.56 19.96 -13.51
CA GLY A 734 14.32 18.64 -12.90
C GLY A 734 13.76 18.76 -11.48
N HIS A 735 12.75 17.95 -11.15
CA HIS A 735 12.11 17.90 -9.83
C HIS A 735 12.78 16.80 -8.98
N LEU A 736 13.21 17.11 -7.76
CA LEU A 736 13.76 16.17 -6.78
C LEU A 736 12.68 15.87 -5.73
N SER A 737 12.46 14.61 -5.34
CA SER A 737 11.42 14.23 -4.37
C SER A 737 11.98 13.26 -3.32
N TYR A 738 11.70 13.47 -2.04
CA TYR A 738 12.05 12.54 -0.95
C TYR A 738 10.76 11.94 -0.39
N GLN A 739 10.67 10.61 -0.21
CA GLN A 739 9.43 9.94 0.23
C GLN A 739 9.65 9.08 1.50
N GLY A 740 8.70 9.04 2.42
CA GLY A 740 8.64 8.05 3.51
C GLY A 740 7.32 7.28 3.44
N ASP A 741 7.36 5.94 3.54
CA ASP A 741 6.12 5.16 3.72
C ASP A 741 5.68 5.30 5.18
N GLY A 742 4.52 5.91 5.39
CA GLY A 742 3.97 6.23 6.71
C GLY A 742 3.98 5.03 7.67
N VAL A 743 4.80 5.12 8.71
CA VAL A 743 4.62 4.35 9.94
C VAL A 743 4.65 5.30 11.13
N ALA A 744 3.55 5.26 11.87
CA ALA A 744 3.22 6.09 13.01
C ALA A 744 4.30 6.11 14.10
N ALA A 745 4.36 7.27 14.78
CA ALA A 745 4.78 7.48 16.16
C ALA A 745 5.43 6.28 16.88
N GLY A 746 6.76 6.31 17.06
CA GLY A 746 7.41 5.54 18.13
C GLY A 746 8.73 4.84 17.87
N ALA A 747 9.31 4.88 16.66
CA ALA A 747 10.62 4.24 16.40
C ALA A 747 11.58 5.19 15.66
N THR A 748 12.82 5.25 16.13
CA THR A 748 13.98 5.97 15.58
C THR A 748 14.14 5.74 14.06
N GLY A 749 13.64 6.68 13.25
CA GLY A 749 13.64 6.65 11.78
C GLY A 749 14.95 7.14 11.15
N GLY A 750 15.29 6.64 9.96
CA GLY A 750 16.58 6.89 9.32
C GLY A 750 16.78 8.30 8.75
N VAL A 751 18.04 8.74 8.65
CA VAL A 751 18.46 10.12 8.28
C VAL A 751 19.03 10.16 6.86
N ILE A 752 18.59 11.07 5.99
CA ILE A 752 19.22 11.37 4.70
C ILE A 752 20.11 12.61 4.83
N THR A 753 21.43 12.50 4.76
CA THR A 753 22.37 13.64 4.77
C THR A 753 22.78 14.05 3.35
N VAL A 754 22.54 15.28 2.90
CA VAL A 754 22.96 15.82 1.59
C VAL A 754 24.13 16.79 1.77
N SER A 755 25.30 16.41 1.28
CA SER A 755 26.56 17.16 1.43
C SER A 755 27.22 17.53 0.09
N GLY A 756 26.62 17.14 -1.03
CA GLY A 756 27.14 17.43 -2.38
C GLY A 756 26.91 18.88 -2.85
N ASN A 757 27.80 19.37 -3.71
CA ASN A 757 27.66 20.65 -4.42
C ASN A 757 26.73 20.49 -5.63
N ASN A 758 25.41 20.54 -5.41
CA ASN A 758 24.43 20.20 -6.44
C ASN A 758 24.18 21.38 -7.39
N THR A 759 24.23 21.15 -8.70
CA THR A 759 24.11 22.19 -9.74
C THR A 759 22.91 21.97 -10.67
N TYR A 760 21.92 21.17 -10.26
CA TYR A 760 20.67 21.03 -11.01
C TYR A 760 19.79 22.29 -10.85
N ASN A 761 18.85 22.47 -11.77
CA ASN A 761 17.92 23.59 -11.82
C ASN A 761 16.50 22.98 -11.82
N GLY A 762 15.66 23.26 -10.82
CA GLY A 762 14.29 22.74 -10.68
C GLY A 762 13.87 22.44 -9.24
N ASP A 763 12.59 22.14 -9.01
CA ASP A 763 12.01 22.09 -7.65
C ASP A 763 12.51 20.91 -6.82
N THR A 764 12.48 21.04 -5.50
CA THR A 764 12.77 19.96 -4.55
C THR A 764 11.62 19.80 -3.57
N SER A 765 11.05 18.59 -3.48
CA SER A 765 9.89 18.22 -2.66
C SER A 765 10.30 17.20 -1.58
N ILE A 766 9.83 17.38 -0.34
CA ILE A 766 10.04 16.46 0.77
C ILE A 766 8.66 15.99 1.25
N ILE A 767 8.38 14.68 1.12
CA ILE A 767 7.08 14.06 1.38
C ILE A 767 7.10 13.34 2.75
N ALA A 768 5.95 13.33 3.43
CA ALA A 768 5.68 12.91 4.81
C ALA A 768 6.59 11.79 5.37
N GLY A 769 7.19 12.03 6.55
CA GLY A 769 7.85 11.00 7.37
C GLY A 769 9.37 10.83 7.18
N ALA A 770 10.03 11.69 6.39
CA ALA A 770 11.48 11.65 6.15
C ALA A 770 12.28 12.59 7.09
N TYR A 771 13.46 12.15 7.56
CA TYR A 771 14.46 13.00 8.23
C TYR A 771 15.57 13.37 7.23
N VAL A 772 15.73 14.66 6.90
CA VAL A 772 16.74 15.13 5.91
C VAL A 772 17.70 16.13 6.55
N LYS A 773 19.00 15.83 6.52
CA LYS A 773 20.10 16.70 6.95
C LYS A 773 20.76 17.35 5.75
N LEU A 774 20.93 18.67 5.75
CA LEU A 774 21.65 19.41 4.70
C LEU A 774 23.01 19.87 5.25
N ALA A 775 24.09 19.58 4.54
CA ALA A 775 25.46 19.81 4.98
C ALA A 775 26.33 20.55 3.93
N HIS A 776 25.71 21.13 2.89
CA HIS A 776 26.36 21.96 1.88
C HIS A 776 25.44 23.08 1.37
N GLU A 777 26.00 24.25 1.02
CA GLU A 777 25.25 25.45 0.60
C GLU A 777 24.40 25.22 -0.66
N GLN A 778 24.90 24.42 -1.62
CA GLN A 778 24.16 24.01 -2.81
C GLN A 778 23.51 22.62 -2.67
N ALA A 779 23.16 22.18 -1.46
CA ALA A 779 22.56 20.86 -1.27
C ALA A 779 21.19 20.70 -1.97
N LEU A 780 20.50 21.79 -2.31
CA LEU A 780 19.20 21.79 -2.99
C LEU A 780 19.25 22.28 -4.46
N GLY A 781 20.45 22.38 -5.06
CA GLY A 781 20.63 22.80 -6.44
C GLY A 781 21.12 24.25 -6.60
N ALA A 782 21.12 24.75 -7.84
CA ALA A 782 21.60 26.09 -8.18
C ALA A 782 20.68 27.20 -7.63
N VAL A 783 21.31 28.28 -7.15
CA VAL A 783 20.86 29.41 -6.30
C VAL A 783 19.59 30.19 -6.75
N GLU A 784 18.83 29.75 -7.74
CA GLU A 784 17.73 30.55 -8.33
C GLU A 784 16.38 29.82 -8.43
N VAL A 785 16.17 28.72 -7.70
CA VAL A 785 14.90 27.98 -7.74
C VAL A 785 14.31 27.79 -6.35
N VAL A 786 13.10 28.33 -6.19
CA VAL A 786 12.20 28.15 -5.03
C VAL A 786 11.92 26.66 -4.86
N ALA A 787 12.43 26.04 -3.79
CA ALA A 787 11.97 24.72 -3.39
C ALA A 787 10.56 24.85 -2.78
N GLU A 788 9.53 24.39 -3.49
CA GLU A 788 8.17 24.31 -2.97
C GLU A 788 8.02 23.00 -2.17
N ILE A 789 7.94 23.09 -0.84
CA ILE A 789 7.62 21.93 0.01
C ILE A 789 6.09 21.74 -0.03
N THR A 790 5.60 21.00 -1.01
CA THR A 790 4.18 20.64 -1.11
C THR A 790 3.85 19.43 -0.24
N THR A 791 2.99 19.61 0.76
CA THR A 791 2.24 18.48 1.34
C THR A 791 1.07 18.16 0.40
N GLU A 792 1.10 17.03 -0.30
CA GLU A 792 -0.09 16.56 -1.01
C GLU A 792 -1.21 16.28 0.01
N ALA A 793 -2.40 16.79 -0.28
CA ALA A 793 -3.51 16.97 0.67
C ALA A 793 -4.17 15.66 1.18
N ASP A 794 -3.70 14.47 0.78
CA ASP A 794 -4.42 13.21 0.98
C ASP A 794 -3.84 12.27 2.05
N TRP A 795 -2.80 12.65 2.80
CA TRP A 795 -2.22 11.77 3.83
C TRP A 795 -2.09 12.43 5.20
N THR A 796 -2.89 11.92 6.14
CA THR A 796 -2.90 12.33 7.54
C THR A 796 -1.78 11.65 8.34
N ALA A 797 -1.07 12.46 9.15
CA ALA A 797 -0.16 12.10 10.26
C ALA A 797 1.27 11.61 9.93
N GLY A 798 2.20 12.57 9.81
CA GLY A 798 3.65 12.39 10.01
C GLY A 798 4.40 13.72 9.87
N SER A 799 5.04 14.20 10.94
CA SER A 799 5.85 15.43 10.92
C SER A 799 7.12 15.23 10.08
N ASN A 800 7.40 16.14 9.15
CA ASN A 800 8.69 16.21 8.43
C ASN A 800 9.71 16.99 9.28
N GLU A 801 10.96 16.52 9.38
CA GLU A 801 12.05 17.21 10.10
C GLU A 801 13.27 17.43 9.17
N VAL A 802 13.62 18.70 8.91
CA VAL A 802 14.79 19.12 8.10
C VAL A 802 15.80 19.83 9.00
N ARG A 803 17.06 19.37 9.03
CA ARG A 803 18.14 19.98 9.82
C ARG A 803 19.27 20.49 8.91
N ALA A 804 19.51 21.80 8.88
CA ALA A 804 20.74 22.35 8.31
C ALA A 804 21.84 22.31 9.38
N ASP A 805 22.96 21.63 9.11
CA ASP A 805 24.15 21.73 9.97
C ASP A 805 24.82 23.11 9.75
N GLU A 806 25.71 23.56 10.65
CA GLU A 806 26.42 24.87 10.71
C GLU A 806 27.05 25.39 9.38
N VAL A 807 26.25 25.60 8.32
CA VAL A 807 26.67 26.02 6.99
C VAL A 807 25.92 27.32 6.67
N ALA A 808 26.64 28.43 6.66
CA ALA A 808 26.10 29.71 6.22
C ALA A 808 25.73 29.62 4.73
N GLY A 809 24.51 30.05 4.36
CA GLY A 809 24.08 30.17 2.95
C GLY A 809 23.14 29.09 2.41
N VAL A 810 22.56 28.21 3.24
CA VAL A 810 21.46 27.32 2.80
C VAL A 810 20.15 28.13 2.72
N GLU A 811 19.64 28.35 1.52
CA GLU A 811 18.39 29.08 1.25
C GLU A 811 17.23 28.07 1.08
N ILE A 812 16.28 28.02 2.02
CA ILE A 812 15.08 27.15 1.94
C ILE A 812 13.88 28.03 1.58
N GLY A 813 13.28 27.75 0.41
CA GLY A 813 12.13 28.48 -0.12
C GLY A 813 10.85 28.33 0.72
N ASN A 814 9.98 29.32 0.57
CA ASN A 814 8.75 29.58 1.33
C ASN A 814 7.90 28.34 1.65
N GLY A 815 7.90 27.92 2.91
CA GLY A 815 6.95 26.95 3.47
C GLY A 815 7.60 25.86 4.30
N VAL A 816 7.95 26.16 5.56
CA VAL A 816 8.34 25.14 6.54
C VAL A 816 7.33 25.16 7.70
N SER A 817 6.59 24.07 7.88
CA SER A 817 5.82 23.82 9.10
C SER A 817 6.08 22.39 9.60
N GLY A 818 6.48 22.27 10.86
CA GLY A 818 6.75 21.00 11.53
C GLY A 818 7.53 21.18 12.85
N PRO A 819 7.34 20.28 13.84
CA PRO A 819 8.11 20.29 15.08
C PRO A 819 9.60 20.09 14.79
N GLY A 820 10.46 21.00 15.26
CA GLY A 820 11.92 20.88 15.13
C GLY A 820 12.65 22.01 14.40
N ILE A 821 12.04 23.19 14.19
CA ILE A 821 12.81 24.37 13.74
C ILE A 821 13.85 24.72 14.82
N PRO A 822 15.17 24.69 14.52
CA PRO A 822 16.19 24.99 15.52
C PRO A 822 16.13 26.46 15.95
N PRO A 823 16.44 26.77 17.22
CA PRO A 823 16.69 28.15 17.66
C PRO A 823 17.71 28.83 16.72
N GLY A 824 17.28 29.87 16.01
CA GLY A 824 18.15 30.66 15.11
C GLY A 824 17.88 30.55 13.60
N ALA A 825 16.79 29.94 13.14
CA ALA A 825 16.40 29.98 11.73
C ALA A 825 15.88 31.38 11.31
N THR A 826 16.47 31.97 10.25
CA THR A 826 16.08 33.26 9.64
C THR A 826 15.20 33.08 8.39
N VAL A 827 14.14 33.89 8.29
CA VAL A 827 13.25 34.00 7.12
C VAL A 827 13.75 35.14 6.24
N THR A 828 14.21 34.84 5.03
CA THR A 828 14.91 35.83 4.18
C THR A 828 14.07 36.47 3.06
N ALA A 829 12.81 36.06 2.84
CA ALA A 829 11.90 36.76 1.90
C ALA A 829 10.40 36.55 2.20
N ILE A 830 9.57 37.56 1.89
CA ILE A 830 8.10 37.52 1.89
C ILE A 830 7.63 37.76 0.44
N GLY A 831 6.69 36.93 -0.06
CA GLY A 831 6.29 36.82 -1.48
C GLY A 831 5.60 38.05 -2.11
N GLU A 832 5.32 38.00 -3.43
CA GLU A 832 4.93 39.16 -4.26
C GLU A 832 3.62 39.90 -3.89
N LEU A 833 3.63 41.20 -4.20
CA LEU A 833 2.63 42.24 -3.97
C LEU A 833 1.24 41.92 -4.56
N THR A 834 0.18 41.91 -3.73
CA THR A 834 -1.21 41.85 -4.25
C THR A 834 -1.66 43.21 -4.77
N THR A 835 -2.69 43.22 -5.64
CA THR A 835 -3.20 44.43 -6.33
C THR A 835 -3.78 45.51 -5.42
N GLU A 836 -3.91 45.26 -4.11
CA GLU A 836 -4.39 46.23 -3.12
C GLU A 836 -3.30 46.80 -2.20
N GLY A 837 -2.03 46.44 -2.43
CA GLY A 837 -0.89 47.06 -1.74
C GLY A 837 -0.57 46.48 -0.36
N TYR A 838 -1.04 45.26 -0.07
CA TYR A 838 -0.71 44.52 1.15
C TYR A 838 0.14 43.28 0.82
N TYR A 839 1.09 42.97 1.71
CA TYR A 839 1.64 41.63 1.87
C TYR A 839 0.75 40.92 2.90
N GLU A 840 -0.08 39.96 2.45
CA GLU A 840 -0.92 39.18 3.37
C GLU A 840 -0.15 37.93 3.79
N VAL A 841 0.14 37.79 5.09
CA VAL A 841 0.56 36.51 5.68
C VAL A 841 -0.70 35.87 6.26
N THR A 842 -1.47 35.18 5.42
CA THR A 842 -2.65 34.43 5.86
C THR A 842 -2.23 33.01 6.24
N ILE A 843 -2.28 32.67 7.53
CA ILE A 843 -2.20 31.27 7.97
C ILE A 843 -3.56 30.63 7.62
N SER A 844 -3.57 29.66 6.71
CA SER A 844 -4.78 29.25 5.99
C SER A 844 -5.77 28.36 6.77
N GLU A 845 -5.49 28.00 8.03
CA GLU A 845 -6.48 27.36 8.92
C GLU A 845 -6.31 27.80 10.38
N THR A 846 -7.44 27.88 11.10
CA THR A 846 -7.48 28.08 12.56
C THR A 846 -6.72 26.95 13.26
N LEU A 847 -5.55 27.24 13.83
CA LEU A 847 -4.83 26.32 14.71
C LEU A 847 -5.60 26.17 16.04
N THR A 848 -6.39 25.12 16.18
CA THR A 848 -6.97 24.71 17.46
C THR A 848 -5.87 24.16 18.34
N ALA A 849 -5.50 24.88 19.40
CA ALA A 849 -4.52 24.44 20.38
C ALA A 849 -4.95 23.11 21.03
N ASN A 850 -4.16 22.06 20.84
CA ASN A 850 -4.14 20.90 21.73
C ASN A 850 -3.19 21.25 22.88
N ALA A 851 -3.69 21.21 24.12
CA ALA A 851 -3.02 21.62 25.35
C ALA A 851 -1.71 20.86 25.69
N SER A 852 -1.17 20.03 24.79
CA SER A 852 0.00 19.20 25.03
C SER A 852 1.30 19.71 24.39
N TYR A 853 1.26 20.63 23.41
CA TYR A 853 2.47 21.13 22.72
C TYR A 853 2.29 22.57 22.20
N PRO A 854 2.85 23.61 22.85
CA PRO A 854 2.83 24.98 22.30
C PRO A 854 3.79 25.09 21.11
N THR A 855 3.31 25.60 19.97
CA THR A 855 4.12 25.86 18.77
C THR A 855 4.77 27.24 18.83
N GLU A 856 6.09 27.29 18.79
CA GLU A 856 6.91 28.51 18.69
C GLU A 856 6.95 29.01 17.24
N VAL A 857 6.67 30.30 17.00
CA VAL A 857 6.73 30.93 15.67
C VAL A 857 7.71 32.12 15.75
N THR A 858 8.92 31.97 15.22
CA THR A 858 9.97 33.00 15.25
C THR A 858 10.13 33.65 13.87
N PHE A 859 10.14 34.98 13.79
CA PHE A 859 10.46 35.73 12.58
C PHE A 859 11.83 36.41 12.75
N SER A 860 12.78 36.23 11.84
CA SER A 860 14.01 37.03 11.82
C SER A 860 14.44 37.34 10.39
N THR A 861 14.72 38.62 10.10
CA THR A 861 15.10 39.12 8.76
C THR A 861 16.61 39.37 8.71
N SER A 862 17.26 38.98 7.61
CA SER A 862 18.69 39.23 7.41
C SER A 862 18.96 40.46 6.53
N GLY A 863 19.68 41.44 7.06
CA GLY A 863 20.84 42.03 6.37
C GLY A 863 20.68 43.22 5.41
N GLU A 864 19.51 43.53 4.83
CA GLU A 864 19.36 44.75 4.02
C GLU A 864 18.10 45.55 4.41
N ALA A 865 18.27 46.87 4.52
CA ALA A 865 17.20 47.80 4.82
C ALA A 865 16.09 47.72 3.75
N GLN A 866 14.93 47.20 4.14
CA GLN A 866 13.74 47.16 3.29
C GLN A 866 13.14 48.57 3.10
N PRO A 867 12.45 48.85 1.97
CA PRO A 867 11.89 50.16 1.69
C PRO A 867 10.81 50.52 2.72
N ALA A 868 10.81 51.76 3.20
CA ALA A 868 9.79 52.27 4.11
C ALA A 868 8.36 52.06 3.53
N GLY A 869 7.49 51.33 4.25
CA GLY A 869 6.08 51.15 3.89
C GLY A 869 5.50 49.74 4.00
N THR A 870 6.29 48.72 4.35
CA THR A 870 5.82 47.34 4.58
C THR A 870 5.12 47.26 5.94
N THR A 871 3.95 46.62 6.05
CA THR A 871 3.20 46.45 7.31
C THR A 871 3.31 45.00 7.79
N ILE A 872 3.64 44.77 9.05
CA ILE A 872 3.64 43.42 9.66
C ILE A 872 2.36 43.31 10.52
N GLY A 873 1.32 42.68 9.98
CA GLY A 873 0.14 42.29 10.76
C GLY A 873 0.38 40.94 11.41
N VAL A 874 0.67 40.90 12.72
CA VAL A 874 0.74 39.62 13.47
C VAL A 874 -0.40 39.58 14.47
N ASP A 875 -1.39 38.73 14.23
CA ASP A 875 -2.48 38.48 15.18
C ASP A 875 -2.11 37.27 16.05
N PHE A 876 -1.47 37.52 17.21
CA PHE A 876 -1.04 36.48 18.14
C PHE A 876 -2.24 36.04 19.00
N ASN A 877 -3.05 35.10 18.53
CA ASN A 877 -4.08 34.50 19.36
C ASN A 877 -3.44 33.56 20.42
N ASN A 878 -2.94 34.17 21.50
CA ASN A 878 -2.63 33.65 22.84
C ASN A 878 -1.37 32.79 23.12
N SER A 879 -0.43 32.56 22.20
CA SER A 879 0.81 31.80 22.55
C SER A 879 2.07 32.06 21.72
N GLY A 880 2.04 32.93 20.72
CA GLY A 880 3.20 33.20 19.86
C GLY A 880 4.18 34.20 20.46
N THR A 881 5.47 34.09 20.11
CA THR A 881 6.54 35.00 20.55
C THR A 881 7.24 35.60 19.34
N LEU A 882 7.20 36.93 19.20
CA LEU A 882 8.03 37.67 18.25
C LEU A 882 9.41 37.95 18.86
N ASP A 883 10.46 37.30 18.38
CA ASP A 883 11.83 37.58 18.81
C ASP A 883 12.57 38.50 17.84
N LEU A 884 12.99 39.67 18.32
CA LEU A 884 13.73 40.66 17.54
C LEU A 884 15.22 40.32 17.38
N ASN A 885 15.78 39.44 18.21
CA ASN A 885 17.17 38.96 18.17
C ASN A 885 18.26 40.03 17.86
N GLY A 886 18.10 41.24 18.42
CA GLY A 886 19.04 42.35 18.27
C GLY A 886 18.91 43.19 16.99
N PHE A 887 17.82 43.05 16.23
CA PHE A 887 17.59 43.78 14.97
C PHE A 887 16.68 45.01 15.11
N THR A 888 16.84 45.94 14.16
CA THR A 888 15.92 47.05 13.94
C THR A 888 14.88 46.68 12.89
N ILE A 889 13.58 46.77 13.22
CA ILE A 889 12.45 46.55 12.31
C ILE A 889 11.82 47.91 12.00
N ALA A 890 11.54 48.18 10.73
CA ALA A 890 11.01 49.47 10.27
C ALA A 890 9.48 49.50 10.12
N GLU A 891 8.87 48.33 10.15
CA GLU A 891 7.48 48.07 9.84
C GLU A 891 6.57 48.24 11.07
N PRO A 892 5.34 48.78 10.93
CA PRO A 892 4.38 48.86 12.02
C PRO A 892 3.86 47.48 12.42
N ILE A 893 3.76 47.25 13.73
CA ILE A 893 3.08 46.09 14.33
C ILE A 893 1.63 46.50 14.59
N LEU A 894 0.67 45.75 14.04
CA LEU A 894 -0.76 46.11 14.12
C LEU A 894 -1.54 45.47 15.27
N ALA A 895 -1.01 44.40 15.88
CA ALA A 895 -1.58 43.78 17.08
C ALA A 895 -0.48 43.11 17.91
N LEU A 896 -0.61 43.18 19.24
CA LEU A 896 0.26 42.48 20.19
C LEU A 896 -0.59 41.92 21.33
N ALA A 897 -0.55 40.61 21.53
CA ALA A 897 -1.44 39.90 22.45
C ALA A 897 -0.77 38.65 23.05
N GLY A 898 -1.15 38.28 24.28
CA GLY A 898 -0.77 37.04 24.95
C GLY A 898 0.57 37.07 25.69
N THR A 899 0.90 35.97 26.37
CA THR A 899 2.09 35.86 27.24
C THR A 899 3.33 35.29 26.54
N GLY A 900 3.19 34.92 25.27
CA GLY A 900 4.22 34.22 24.50
C GLY A 900 4.45 32.76 24.93
N SER A 901 5.27 32.05 24.15
CA SER A 901 5.58 30.65 24.40
C SER A 901 6.31 30.48 25.73
N GLY A 902 5.83 29.55 26.57
CA GLY A 902 6.39 29.29 27.89
C GLY A 902 6.32 30.47 28.87
N GLY A 903 5.52 31.50 28.57
CA GLY A 903 5.46 32.73 29.37
C GLY A 903 6.71 33.61 29.25
N GLY A 904 7.51 33.43 28.19
CA GLY A 904 8.77 34.16 27.97
C GLY A 904 8.62 35.56 27.36
N GLY A 905 7.42 35.94 26.92
CA GLY A 905 7.14 37.22 26.25
C GLY A 905 6.47 37.02 24.88
N ALA A 906 5.37 37.71 24.60
CA ALA A 906 4.82 37.79 23.24
C ALA A 906 5.71 38.62 22.30
N LEU A 907 6.46 39.58 22.85
CA LEU A 907 7.56 40.27 22.17
C LEU A 907 8.84 40.09 22.99
N VAL A 908 9.92 39.60 22.38
CA VAL A 908 11.20 39.38 23.05
C VAL A 908 12.37 39.90 22.23
N ASN A 909 13.49 40.12 22.90
CA ASN A 909 14.79 40.19 22.27
C ASN A 909 15.74 39.24 23.01
N THR A 910 16.02 38.09 22.41
CA THR A 910 16.98 37.12 22.97
C THR A 910 18.43 37.46 22.59
N GLY A 911 18.63 38.35 21.62
CA GLY A 911 19.94 38.81 21.17
C GLY A 911 20.64 39.65 22.24
N SER A 912 21.96 39.53 22.32
CA SER A 912 22.78 40.32 23.28
C SER A 912 22.92 41.80 22.93
N GLY A 913 22.51 42.20 21.72
CA GLY A 913 22.50 43.59 21.24
C GLY A 913 21.11 44.25 21.36
N PRO A 914 21.04 45.61 21.33
CA PRO A 914 19.77 46.31 21.36
C PRO A 914 18.98 46.09 20.06
N ALA A 915 17.68 45.85 20.18
CA ALA A 915 16.71 45.81 19.10
C ALA A 915 15.85 47.08 19.11
N SER A 916 15.28 47.44 17.97
CA SER A 916 14.39 48.61 17.85
C SER A 916 13.27 48.39 16.84
N LEU A 917 12.11 48.96 17.09
CA LEU A 917 11.00 49.09 16.15
C LEU A 917 10.93 50.58 15.79
N THR A 918 11.16 50.96 14.53
CA THR A 918 11.10 52.38 14.16
C THR A 918 9.68 52.87 13.91
N ALA A 919 8.74 51.95 13.73
CA ALA A 919 7.31 52.23 13.79
C ALA A 919 6.75 51.80 15.16
N GLY A 920 5.71 52.47 15.64
CA GLY A 920 5.05 52.11 16.89
C GLY A 920 4.18 50.86 16.77
N ILE A 921 3.69 50.38 17.91
CA ILE A 921 2.86 49.18 18.02
C ILE A 921 1.41 49.60 18.22
N ALA A 922 0.54 49.29 17.26
CA ALA A 922 -0.90 49.49 17.37
C ALA A 922 -1.61 48.21 17.82
N GLY A 923 -2.88 48.32 18.22
CA GLY A 923 -3.75 47.18 18.53
C GLY A 923 -3.26 46.31 19.70
N VAL A 924 -2.59 46.91 20.68
CA VAL A 924 -2.10 46.17 21.85
C VAL A 924 -3.28 45.68 22.69
N SER A 925 -3.30 44.41 23.08
CA SER A 925 -4.17 43.85 24.11
C SER A 925 -3.32 43.32 25.27
N GLU A 926 -3.93 42.61 26.23
CA GLU A 926 -3.19 41.98 27.33
C GLU A 926 -2.02 41.15 26.79
N SER A 927 -0.80 41.53 27.14
CA SER A 927 0.40 40.98 26.53
C SER A 927 1.61 41.03 27.45
N SER A 928 2.63 40.22 27.17
CA SER A 928 3.92 40.29 27.86
C SER A 928 5.09 40.61 26.94
N ILE A 929 6.08 41.30 27.48
CA ILE A 929 7.33 41.67 26.79
C ILE A 929 8.51 41.14 27.58
N GLY A 930 9.43 40.44 26.91
CA GLY A 930 10.50 39.68 27.55
C GLY A 930 11.85 39.72 26.84
N GLY A 931 12.71 38.74 27.17
CA GLY A 931 14.06 38.62 26.63
C GLY A 931 15.17 39.22 27.50
N THR A 932 16.40 39.06 27.02
CA THR A 932 17.63 39.50 27.74
C THR A 932 18.24 40.75 27.12
N GLY A 933 18.00 41.00 25.84
CA GLY A 933 18.43 42.20 25.12
C GLY A 933 17.45 43.36 25.27
N ALA A 934 17.91 44.57 24.98
CA ALA A 934 17.07 45.78 25.03
C ALA A 934 16.15 45.86 23.80
N ILE A 935 14.96 46.45 23.95
CA ILE A 935 13.99 46.73 22.89
C ILE A 935 13.57 48.20 22.99
N SER A 936 13.48 48.89 21.86
CA SER A 936 12.95 50.26 21.79
C SER A 936 11.85 50.38 20.74
N THR A 937 10.83 51.19 21.00
CA THR A 937 9.76 51.50 20.04
C THR A 937 9.26 52.93 20.28
N PRO A 938 8.78 53.68 19.27
CA PRO A 938 8.34 55.05 19.52
C PRO A 938 7.07 55.14 20.39
N TRP A 939 6.13 54.18 20.30
CA TRP A 939 4.88 54.19 21.07
C TRP A 939 4.17 52.82 21.07
N LEU A 940 3.27 52.62 22.02
CA LEU A 940 2.33 51.49 22.08
C LEU A 940 0.91 52.01 22.23
N ALA A 941 -0.03 51.53 21.42
CA ALA A 941 -1.42 51.98 21.49
C ALA A 941 -2.39 50.80 21.51
N SER A 942 -3.34 50.86 22.44
CA SER A 942 -4.54 50.03 22.46
C SER A 942 -5.78 50.85 22.13
N ASP A 943 -6.76 50.22 21.47
CA ASP A 943 -8.10 50.80 21.28
C ASP A 943 -8.98 50.61 22.53
N SER A 944 -8.56 49.76 23.48
CA SER A 944 -9.16 49.53 24.79
C SER A 944 -8.12 49.72 25.91
N SER A 945 -8.44 49.44 27.18
CA SER A 945 -7.40 49.33 28.21
C SER A 945 -6.66 48.01 28.03
N ALA A 946 -5.32 48.02 28.07
CA ALA A 946 -4.50 46.82 27.94
C ALA A 946 -3.39 46.79 29.01
N LEU A 947 -3.25 45.65 29.69
CA LEU A 947 -2.14 45.40 30.61
C LEU A 947 -0.94 44.82 29.85
N VAL A 948 0.20 45.51 29.93
CA VAL A 948 1.47 45.04 29.38
C VAL A 948 2.38 44.59 30.52
N THR A 949 2.67 43.29 30.58
CA THR A 949 3.54 42.69 31.59
C THR A 949 4.99 42.62 31.10
N LYS A 950 5.88 43.36 31.75
CA LYS A 950 7.32 43.31 31.51
C LYS A 950 7.97 42.22 32.35
N ILE A 951 8.65 41.31 31.66
CA ILE A 951 9.41 40.16 32.22
C ILE A 951 10.81 40.10 31.61
N GLY A 952 11.69 39.25 32.15
CA GLY A 952 13.05 39.09 31.65
C GLY A 952 13.98 40.28 31.92
N ALA A 953 15.29 40.05 31.84
CA ALA A 953 16.31 41.01 32.27
C ALA A 953 16.49 42.23 31.34
N GLY A 954 16.00 42.16 30.10
CA GLY A 954 16.17 43.23 29.11
C GLY A 954 15.43 44.54 29.46
N THR A 955 15.88 45.65 28.86
CA THR A 955 15.21 46.96 28.97
C THR A 955 14.21 47.14 27.84
N PHE A 956 12.99 47.57 28.13
CA PHE A 956 12.01 48.02 27.13
C PHE A 956 11.91 49.55 27.17
N THR A 957 11.97 50.23 26.04
CA THR A 957 11.98 51.70 25.97
C THR A 957 10.93 52.23 25.00
N THR A 958 10.17 53.24 25.44
CA THR A 958 9.35 54.07 24.55
C THR A 958 9.91 55.48 24.45
N ASP A 959 10.25 55.95 23.25
CA ASP A 959 11.01 57.21 23.06
C ASP A 959 10.46 58.15 21.97
N GLY A 960 9.23 57.89 21.50
CA GLY A 960 8.59 58.67 20.44
C GLY A 960 7.93 59.97 20.90
N ALA A 961 7.20 60.60 19.97
CA ALA A 961 6.46 61.86 20.21
C ALA A 961 4.94 61.64 20.40
N GLU A 962 4.52 60.39 20.63
CA GLU A 962 3.12 60.00 20.82
C GLU A 962 2.94 59.36 22.20
N ALA A 963 1.72 59.43 22.73
CA ALA A 963 1.37 58.78 23.99
C ALA A 963 1.28 57.25 23.81
N ASN A 964 1.61 56.51 24.86
CA ASN A 964 1.34 55.08 24.95
C ASN A 964 -0.14 54.86 25.31
N ARG A 965 -1.03 55.10 24.35
CA ARG A 965 -2.48 55.21 24.58
C ARG A 965 -3.12 53.92 25.09
N GLY A 966 -3.91 54.01 26.15
CA GLY A 966 -4.65 52.88 26.73
C GLY A 966 -3.79 51.80 27.40
N ILE A 967 -2.50 52.08 27.66
CA ILE A 967 -1.57 51.09 28.22
C ILE A 967 -1.46 51.25 29.75
N SER A 968 -1.67 50.12 30.44
CA SER A 968 -1.29 49.88 31.84
C SER A 968 -0.02 49.01 31.89
N TRP A 969 0.82 49.18 32.90
CA TRP A 969 2.09 48.47 33.02
C TRP A 969 2.14 47.61 34.27
N GLN A 970 2.58 46.36 34.13
CA GLN A 970 3.04 45.54 35.24
C GLN A 970 4.48 45.12 35.00
N ILE A 971 5.40 45.47 35.88
CA ILE A 971 6.83 45.21 35.73
C ILE A 971 7.23 44.21 36.80
N LEU A 972 7.52 42.97 36.37
CA LEU A 972 7.95 41.89 37.26
C LEU A 972 9.47 41.75 37.26
N GLU A 973 10.11 41.93 36.10
CA GLU A 973 11.56 41.82 35.94
C GLU A 973 12.12 42.79 34.88
N GLY A 974 13.37 43.21 35.07
CA GLY A 974 14.08 44.11 34.16
C GLY A 974 13.56 45.55 34.26
N GLU A 975 13.76 46.32 33.18
CA GLU A 975 13.47 47.75 33.17
C GLU A 975 12.50 48.17 32.07
N VAL A 976 11.54 49.04 32.39
CA VAL A 976 10.78 49.84 31.42
C VAL A 976 11.27 51.28 31.49
N VAL A 977 11.56 51.91 30.36
CA VAL A 977 11.95 53.32 30.25
C VAL A 977 10.91 54.06 29.42
N LEU A 978 10.19 54.97 30.07
CA LEU A 978 9.28 55.90 29.42
C LEU A 978 10.05 57.19 29.12
N ALA A 979 10.56 57.27 27.90
CA ALA A 979 11.35 58.38 27.36
C ALA A 979 10.58 59.21 26.31
N ASN A 980 9.24 59.11 26.28
CA ASN A 980 8.38 59.83 25.35
C ASN A 980 8.65 61.34 25.43
N SER A 981 8.68 61.99 24.27
CA SER A 981 8.91 63.44 24.15
C SER A 981 7.62 64.26 24.19
N ALA A 982 6.47 63.60 24.06
CA ALA A 982 5.12 64.13 24.21
C ALA A 982 4.12 62.99 24.51
N GLY A 983 3.01 63.28 25.21
CA GLY A 983 2.03 62.28 25.66
C GLY A 983 2.48 61.43 26.85
N ALA A 984 1.53 60.82 27.55
CA ALA A 984 1.81 59.92 28.68
C ALA A 984 2.42 58.60 28.18
N GLY A 985 3.45 58.10 28.87
CA GLY A 985 4.01 56.76 28.65
C GLY A 985 3.22 55.63 29.33
N ALA A 986 2.32 55.99 30.24
CA ALA A 986 1.31 55.11 30.85
C ALA A 986 0.01 55.89 31.05
N GLU A 987 -1.10 55.45 30.46
CA GLU A 987 -2.42 56.07 30.65
C GLU A 987 -3.30 55.34 31.68
N GLY A 988 -2.94 54.09 32.01
CA GLY A 988 -3.62 53.27 33.03
C GLY A 988 -2.77 53.02 34.27
N GLU A 989 -3.06 51.94 34.97
CA GLU A 989 -2.38 51.57 36.22
C GLU A 989 -0.90 51.19 35.97
N VAL A 990 -0.04 51.50 36.95
CA VAL A 990 1.38 51.15 36.95
C VAL A 990 1.71 50.32 38.18
N ILE A 991 2.12 49.07 37.97
CA ILE A 991 2.55 48.12 39.02
C ILE A 991 4.02 47.79 38.81
N ILE A 992 4.86 48.03 39.82
CA ILE A 992 6.27 47.66 39.83
C ILE A 992 6.47 46.63 40.94
N ASP A 993 6.49 45.35 40.56
CA ASP A 993 6.36 44.24 41.50
C ASP A 993 7.43 43.16 41.27
N GLY A 994 8.65 43.47 41.71
CA GLY A 994 9.75 42.52 41.67
C GLY A 994 11.09 43.09 42.07
N ALA A 995 11.97 42.26 42.63
CA ALA A 995 13.24 42.72 43.22
C ALA A 995 14.23 43.33 42.21
N THR A 996 14.03 43.06 40.93
CA THR A 996 14.81 43.64 39.82
C THR A 996 13.96 44.54 38.90
N ALA A 997 12.68 44.72 39.21
CA ALA A 997 11.75 45.51 38.43
C ALA A 997 12.06 47.01 38.59
N ARG A 998 12.22 47.70 37.46
CA ARG A 998 12.44 49.15 37.46
C ARG A 998 11.57 49.84 36.40
N LEU A 999 10.91 50.92 36.79
CA LEU A 999 10.34 51.89 35.85
C LEU A 999 11.20 53.15 35.87
N THR A 1000 11.65 53.63 34.72
CA THR A 1000 12.38 54.89 34.59
C THR A 1000 11.59 55.89 33.78
N LEU A 1001 11.29 57.04 34.37
CA LEU A 1001 10.68 58.18 33.70
C LEU A 1001 11.80 59.12 33.24
N ALA A 1002 12.07 59.13 31.94
CA ALA A 1002 13.20 59.85 31.32
C ALA A 1002 12.77 60.80 30.19
N GLY A 1003 11.48 60.89 29.91
CA GLY A 1003 10.92 61.77 28.89
C GLY A 1003 11.04 63.25 29.24
N SER A 1004 10.83 64.09 28.24
CA SER A 1004 11.04 65.55 28.36
C SER A 1004 9.76 66.35 28.63
N ASN A 1005 8.60 65.70 28.82
CA ASN A 1005 7.27 66.33 28.84
C ASN A 1005 6.52 66.29 30.20
N GLY A 1006 7.15 65.83 31.28
CA GLY A 1006 6.67 66.01 32.67
C GLY A 1006 5.38 65.29 33.10
N ASP A 1007 4.71 64.62 32.18
CA ASP A 1007 3.45 63.88 32.36
C ASP A 1007 3.61 62.55 31.61
N LEU A 1008 4.40 61.65 32.20
CA LEU A 1008 4.69 60.33 31.63
C LEU A 1008 3.79 59.25 32.22
N ILE A 1009 3.12 59.51 33.34
CA ILE A 1009 2.06 58.70 33.91
C ILE A 1009 0.85 59.61 34.08
N SER A 1010 -0.28 59.24 33.49
CA SER A 1010 -1.48 60.07 33.56
C SER A 1010 -1.87 60.43 35.00
N ASP A 1011 -2.25 61.69 35.24
CA ASP A 1011 -2.69 62.21 36.56
C ASP A 1011 -3.76 61.36 37.25
N GLY A 1012 -4.57 60.61 36.48
CA GLY A 1012 -5.62 59.73 36.99
C GLY A 1012 -5.16 58.33 37.41
N SER A 1013 -3.91 57.96 37.14
CA SER A 1013 -3.39 56.60 37.33
C SER A 1013 -3.02 56.31 38.79
N SER A 1014 -3.12 55.04 39.18
CA SER A 1014 -2.52 54.48 40.39
C SER A 1014 -1.09 53.99 40.12
N VAL A 1015 -0.21 54.19 41.09
CA VAL A 1015 1.14 53.60 41.09
C VAL A 1015 1.30 52.67 42.30
N THR A 1016 1.61 51.41 42.06
CA THR A 1016 1.88 50.41 43.09
C THR A 1016 3.34 49.96 42.99
N ILE A 1017 4.09 50.03 44.09
CA ILE A 1017 5.47 49.54 44.18
C ILE A 1017 5.54 48.46 45.26
N ALA A 1018 5.89 47.25 44.87
CA ALA A 1018 5.93 46.07 45.73
C ALA A 1018 7.18 45.21 45.46
N ASN A 1019 7.45 44.27 46.39
CA ASN A 1019 8.49 43.24 46.27
C ASN A 1019 9.90 43.72 45.84
N GLY A 1020 10.28 44.96 46.20
CA GLY A 1020 11.59 45.53 45.90
C GLY A 1020 11.70 46.28 44.56
N GLY A 1021 10.58 46.55 43.90
CA GLY A 1021 10.51 47.38 42.70
C GLY A 1021 10.96 48.82 42.95
N VAL A 1022 11.45 49.48 41.90
CA VAL A 1022 11.96 50.86 41.97
C VAL A 1022 11.37 51.74 40.87
N LEU A 1023 10.86 52.92 41.25
CA LEU A 1023 10.50 54.00 40.34
C LEU A 1023 11.64 55.03 40.26
N ALA A 1024 12.27 55.16 39.11
CA ALA A 1024 13.36 56.09 38.85
C ALA A 1024 12.86 57.35 38.13
N LEU A 1025 12.96 58.50 38.80
CA LEU A 1025 12.49 59.81 38.31
C LEU A 1025 13.70 60.66 37.89
N GLN A 1026 13.85 60.94 36.60
CA GLN A 1026 14.96 61.77 36.10
C GLN A 1026 14.74 63.28 36.38
N ALA A 1027 15.80 64.07 36.25
CA ALA A 1027 15.79 65.51 36.53
C ALA A 1027 15.06 66.31 35.43
N SER A 1028 13.73 66.38 35.48
CA SER A 1028 12.88 67.49 34.97
C SER A 1028 11.40 67.19 35.23
N GLU A 1029 10.68 68.23 35.68
CA GLU A 1029 9.23 68.29 35.95
C GLU A 1029 8.70 67.29 37.02
N ILE A 1030 7.56 67.63 37.65
CA ILE A 1030 6.92 66.85 38.72
C ILE A 1030 5.91 65.92 38.04
N GLU A 1031 6.08 64.62 38.21
CA GLU A 1031 5.12 63.62 37.74
C GLU A 1031 3.93 63.58 38.70
N THR A 1032 2.68 63.61 38.22
CA THR A 1032 1.49 63.61 39.09
C THR A 1032 0.67 62.35 38.88
N VAL A 1033 0.16 61.76 39.97
CA VAL A 1033 -0.67 60.56 39.96
C VAL A 1033 -1.83 60.67 40.96
N ALA A 1034 -2.85 59.84 40.77
CA ALA A 1034 -4.01 59.82 41.64
C ALA A 1034 -3.63 59.23 42.99
N THR A 1035 -3.17 57.97 42.99
CA THR A 1035 -2.85 57.22 44.21
C THR A 1035 -1.46 56.59 44.11
N LEU A 1036 -0.83 56.38 45.27
CA LEU A 1036 0.42 55.64 45.42
C LEU A 1036 0.24 54.55 46.48
N VAL A 1037 0.66 53.33 46.18
CA VAL A 1037 0.69 52.21 47.13
C VAL A 1037 2.14 51.72 47.24
N LEU A 1038 2.68 51.71 48.45
CA LEU A 1038 4.04 51.23 48.73
C LEU A 1038 3.95 49.99 49.61
N ALA A 1039 4.45 48.86 49.12
CA ALA A 1039 4.44 47.57 49.81
C ALA A 1039 3.04 47.18 50.37
N GLY A 1040 1.99 47.41 49.57
CA GLY A 1040 0.60 47.15 49.94
C GLY A 1040 -0.07 48.22 50.82
N VAL A 1041 0.62 49.32 51.13
CA VAL A 1041 0.08 50.42 51.94
C VAL A 1041 -0.22 51.63 51.06
N ALA A 1042 -1.49 52.01 50.96
CA ALA A 1042 -1.89 53.26 50.32
C ALA A 1042 -1.26 54.47 51.03
N GLN A 1043 -0.70 55.38 50.24
CA GLN A 1043 -0.01 56.56 50.71
C GLN A 1043 -0.92 57.80 50.65
N GLU A 1044 -0.74 58.69 51.60
CA GLU A 1044 -1.49 59.95 51.66
C GLU A 1044 -1.04 60.91 50.54
N PRO A 1045 -1.89 61.87 50.14
CA PRO A 1045 -1.51 62.90 49.18
C PRO A 1045 -0.26 63.67 49.63
N GLY A 1046 0.71 63.85 48.73
CA GLY A 1046 2.02 64.42 49.06
C GLY A 1046 3.04 64.30 47.92
N THR A 1047 4.27 64.76 48.16
CA THR A 1047 5.37 64.61 47.18
C THR A 1047 6.36 63.55 47.65
N TYR A 1048 6.68 62.60 46.77
CA TYR A 1048 7.51 61.42 47.03
C TYR A 1048 8.72 61.41 46.10
N GLY A 1049 9.87 60.93 46.58
CA GLY A 1049 11.05 60.72 45.74
C GLY A 1049 12.28 60.26 46.52
N ALA A 1050 13.40 60.15 45.84
CA ALA A 1050 14.66 59.68 46.44
C ALA A 1050 15.47 60.82 47.08
N SER A 1051 16.49 60.46 47.86
CA SER A 1051 17.48 61.40 48.40
C SER A 1051 18.15 62.19 47.26
N GLY A 1052 17.84 63.48 47.20
CA GLY A 1052 18.31 64.37 46.13
C GLY A 1052 17.20 64.86 45.20
N SER A 1053 15.98 64.35 45.34
CA SER A 1053 14.77 65.03 44.89
C SER A 1053 14.38 66.11 45.90
N GLU A 1054 13.66 67.15 45.45
CA GLU A 1054 13.10 68.17 46.34
C GLU A 1054 11.76 67.72 46.98
N ALA A 1055 11.49 66.40 47.03
CA ALA A 1055 10.25 65.85 47.58
C ALA A 1055 10.18 66.00 49.12
N GLU A 1056 8.95 66.11 49.63
CA GLU A 1056 8.69 66.16 51.08
C GLU A 1056 8.94 64.80 51.74
N ILE A 1057 8.56 63.72 51.08
CA ILE A 1057 8.68 62.35 51.56
C ILE A 1057 9.80 61.67 50.78
N ILE A 1058 10.90 61.40 51.48
CA ILE A 1058 12.09 60.75 50.92
C ILE A 1058 12.04 59.25 51.19
N ASP A 1059 12.07 58.45 50.13
CA ASP A 1059 12.10 57.00 50.17
C ASP A 1059 13.05 56.44 49.10
N ASP A 1060 14.31 56.23 49.49
CA ASP A 1060 15.36 55.63 48.63
C ASP A 1060 15.16 54.13 48.35
N LEU A 1061 14.21 53.47 49.03
CA LEU A 1061 13.93 52.07 48.81
C LEU A 1061 13.08 51.87 47.57
N HIS A 1062 12.06 52.70 47.39
CA HIS A 1062 11.10 52.61 46.27
C HIS A 1062 11.37 53.63 45.17
N PHE A 1063 12.15 54.69 45.44
CA PHE A 1063 12.44 55.74 44.47
C PHE A 1063 13.95 55.88 44.22
N SER A 1064 14.29 56.29 42.99
CA SER A 1064 15.65 56.70 42.63
C SER A 1064 15.64 57.89 41.67
N GLY A 1065 16.80 58.52 41.46
CA GLY A 1065 16.92 59.72 40.62
C GLY A 1065 16.70 61.02 41.42
N SER A 1066 16.40 62.11 40.73
CA SER A 1066 16.26 63.44 41.34
C SER A 1066 14.94 64.15 41.01
N GLY A 1067 14.03 63.50 40.30
CA GLY A 1067 12.66 63.98 40.07
C GLY A 1067 11.73 63.73 41.26
N VAL A 1068 10.50 64.25 41.17
CA VAL A 1068 9.49 64.20 42.25
C VAL A 1068 8.18 63.62 41.70
N LEU A 1069 7.55 62.72 42.45
CA LEU A 1069 6.20 62.21 42.21
C LEU A 1069 5.20 62.94 43.14
N GLN A 1070 4.11 63.46 42.61
CA GLN A 1070 3.03 64.12 43.35
C GLN A 1070 1.79 63.22 43.38
N VAL A 1071 1.29 62.91 44.58
CA VAL A 1071 0.10 62.06 44.80
C VAL A 1071 -1.07 62.92 45.26
N THR A 1072 -2.27 62.70 44.70
CA THR A 1072 -3.41 63.62 44.86
C THR A 1072 -4.59 63.07 45.67
N SER A 1073 -4.73 61.75 45.86
CA SER A 1073 -5.75 61.07 46.68
C SER A 1073 -5.21 59.84 47.42
N ALA A 1074 -5.93 59.39 48.47
CA ALA A 1074 -5.76 58.08 49.09
C ALA A 1074 -6.84 57.12 48.53
N GLY A 1075 -6.52 55.88 48.12
CA GLY A 1075 -7.44 55.00 47.36
C GLY A 1075 -8.38 54.08 48.18
N GLY A 1076 -9.59 53.82 47.62
CA GLY A 1076 -10.51 52.66 47.89
C GLY A 1076 -11.49 52.72 49.08
N GLY A 1077 -12.80 52.43 48.86
CA GLY A 1077 -13.89 52.35 49.88
C GLY A 1077 -15.31 52.27 49.28
N TYR A 1078 -16.36 51.93 50.06
CA TYR A 1078 -17.74 51.68 49.56
C TYR A 1078 -18.30 52.86 48.73
N ALA A 1079 -18.00 54.09 49.13
CA ALA A 1079 -18.45 55.28 48.42
C ALA A 1079 -17.83 55.43 47.02
N ALA A 1080 -16.60 54.96 46.83
CA ALA A 1080 -15.93 54.96 45.53
C ALA A 1080 -16.56 53.90 44.61
N TRP A 1081 -16.77 52.69 45.11
CA TRP A 1081 -17.46 51.62 44.39
C TRP A 1081 -18.88 52.01 43.96
N ALA A 1082 -19.69 52.53 44.88
CA ALA A 1082 -21.08 52.92 44.59
C ALA A 1082 -21.16 54.04 43.53
N SER A 1083 -20.14 54.89 43.42
CA SER A 1083 -20.07 55.95 42.40
C SER A 1083 -19.85 55.42 40.98
N GLY A 1084 -19.40 54.16 40.86
CA GLY A 1084 -19.20 53.46 39.59
C GLY A 1084 -20.49 53.04 38.88
N PHE A 1085 -21.66 53.15 39.52
CA PHE A 1085 -22.96 52.74 38.96
C PHE A 1085 -23.86 53.95 38.67
N PRO A 1086 -23.88 54.48 37.43
CA PRO A 1086 -24.62 55.71 37.11
C PRO A 1086 -26.15 55.58 37.24
N ALA A 1087 -26.67 54.36 37.28
CA ALA A 1087 -28.09 54.06 37.45
C ALA A 1087 -28.53 54.00 38.92
N LEU A 1088 -27.58 54.02 39.87
CA LEU A 1088 -27.84 53.98 41.30
C LEU A 1088 -28.25 55.38 41.80
N VAL A 1089 -29.54 55.57 42.06
CA VAL A 1089 -30.11 56.89 42.43
C VAL A 1089 -29.86 57.24 43.89
N ASP A 1090 -29.79 56.25 44.79
CA ASP A 1090 -29.51 56.42 46.21
C ASP A 1090 -28.54 55.31 46.66
N PRO A 1091 -27.24 55.62 46.89
CA PRO A 1091 -26.22 54.63 47.23
C PRO A 1091 -26.20 54.27 48.71
N SER A 1092 -27.26 54.56 49.49
CA SER A 1092 -27.28 54.26 50.92
C SER A 1092 -27.07 52.75 51.17
N PRO A 1093 -26.08 52.32 52.00
CA PRO A 1093 -25.66 50.91 52.11
C PRO A 1093 -26.76 49.90 52.48
N GLY A 1094 -27.81 50.33 53.18
CA GLY A 1094 -28.92 49.47 53.60
C GLY A 1094 -30.10 49.38 52.63
N LEU A 1095 -30.00 49.98 51.44
CA LEU A 1095 -31.06 49.91 50.42
C LEU A 1095 -30.85 48.72 49.48
N ASP A 1096 -31.94 48.28 48.87
CA ASP A 1096 -32.03 47.23 47.84
C ASP A 1096 -32.70 47.92 46.62
N PRO A 1097 -31.91 48.59 45.76
CA PRO A 1097 -32.43 49.49 44.73
C PRO A 1097 -33.08 48.77 43.54
N ASP A 1098 -32.63 47.56 43.24
CA ASP A 1098 -33.08 46.73 42.13
C ASP A 1098 -34.12 45.67 42.53
N GLY A 1099 -34.31 45.45 43.84
CA GLY A 1099 -35.41 44.71 44.44
C GLY A 1099 -35.19 43.19 44.47
N ASP A 1100 -33.94 42.75 44.49
CA ASP A 1100 -33.53 41.36 44.36
C ASP A 1100 -33.41 40.64 45.73
N GLY A 1101 -33.44 41.42 46.82
CA GLY A 1101 -33.36 40.96 48.19
C GLY A 1101 -31.98 41.13 48.85
N LEU A 1102 -30.99 41.67 48.14
CA LEU A 1102 -29.65 41.97 48.61
C LEU A 1102 -29.47 43.49 48.77
N PRO A 1103 -29.13 43.98 49.98
CA PRO A 1103 -28.80 45.39 50.13
C PRO A 1103 -27.45 45.73 49.48
N SER A 1104 -27.26 46.97 49.02
CA SER A 1104 -26.03 47.41 48.33
C SER A 1104 -24.75 47.20 49.14
N ALA A 1105 -24.79 47.27 50.47
CA ALA A 1105 -23.64 46.89 51.31
C ALA A 1105 -23.27 45.40 51.19
N VAL A 1106 -24.27 44.54 51.07
CA VAL A 1106 -24.06 43.10 50.87
C VAL A 1106 -23.55 42.84 49.46
N GLU A 1107 -24.10 43.51 48.45
CA GLU A 1107 -23.62 43.40 47.07
C GLU A 1107 -22.17 43.85 46.91
N TRP A 1108 -21.77 44.94 47.57
CA TRP A 1108 -20.36 45.37 47.67
C TRP A 1108 -19.43 44.25 48.11
N VAL A 1109 -19.83 43.51 49.15
CA VAL A 1109 -19.07 42.36 49.66
C VAL A 1109 -19.15 41.16 48.72
N LEU A 1110 -20.29 40.89 48.09
CA LEU A 1110 -20.46 39.73 47.22
C LEU A 1110 -19.85 39.91 45.81
N GLY A 1111 -19.39 41.13 45.50
CA GLY A 1111 -18.92 41.53 44.16
C GLY A 1111 -20.06 41.75 43.16
N GLY A 1112 -21.20 42.25 43.65
CA GLY A 1112 -22.45 42.55 42.94
C GLY A 1112 -22.48 43.89 42.20
N ASP A 1113 -23.52 44.08 41.38
CA ASP A 1113 -23.97 45.36 40.82
C ASP A 1113 -25.32 45.74 41.46
N PRO A 1114 -25.39 46.83 42.26
CA PRO A 1114 -26.59 47.24 43.00
C PRO A 1114 -27.73 47.78 42.12
N THR A 1115 -27.65 47.54 40.82
CA THR A 1115 -28.64 47.90 39.81
C THR A 1115 -29.10 46.70 38.98
N ASP A 1116 -28.55 45.49 39.21
CA ASP A 1116 -28.85 44.26 38.47
C ASP A 1116 -29.45 43.15 39.36
N ALA A 1117 -30.77 43.01 39.25
CA ALA A 1117 -31.53 42.05 40.05
C ALA A 1117 -31.25 40.55 39.74
N THR A 1118 -30.29 40.24 38.85
CA THR A 1118 -29.83 38.87 38.64
C THR A 1118 -28.86 38.39 39.72
N ASP A 1119 -28.30 39.30 40.51
CA ASP A 1119 -27.33 39.03 41.57
C ASP A 1119 -27.94 38.32 42.79
N ALA A 1120 -29.27 38.21 42.86
CA ALA A 1120 -29.97 37.37 43.83
C ALA A 1120 -29.47 35.91 43.83
N ALA A 1121 -28.89 35.43 42.71
CA ALA A 1121 -28.26 34.12 42.63
C ALA A 1121 -26.98 33.99 43.48
N TRP A 1122 -26.36 35.11 43.87
CA TRP A 1122 -25.11 35.19 44.63
C TRP A 1122 -25.34 35.32 46.14
N ALA A 1123 -26.61 35.34 46.58
CA ALA A 1123 -26.98 35.36 47.99
C ALA A 1123 -26.28 34.24 48.79
N PRO A 1124 -25.85 34.50 50.04
CA PRO A 1124 -25.21 33.50 50.88
C PRO A 1124 -26.03 32.21 51.01
N GLN A 1125 -25.37 31.07 50.83
CA GLN A 1125 -26.01 29.76 50.81
C GLN A 1125 -25.70 28.97 52.08
N GLY A 1126 -26.71 28.30 52.62
CA GLY A 1126 -26.58 27.45 53.79
C GLY A 1126 -26.97 26.01 53.51
N GLU A 1127 -26.12 25.06 53.88
CA GLU A 1127 -26.37 23.62 53.75
C GLU A 1127 -26.13 22.89 55.08
N LEU A 1128 -26.94 21.88 55.38
CA LEU A 1128 -26.71 20.99 56.52
C LEU A 1128 -25.85 19.79 56.07
N ALA A 1129 -24.58 19.80 56.43
CA ALA A 1129 -23.61 18.74 56.13
C ALA A 1129 -23.41 17.77 57.32
N MET A 1130 -22.60 16.73 57.13
CA MET A 1130 -22.34 15.71 58.16
C MET A 1130 -21.53 16.24 59.36
N ASP A 1131 -20.77 17.32 59.16
CA ASP A 1131 -19.85 17.95 60.11
C ASP A 1131 -20.42 19.22 60.78
N GLY A 1132 -21.48 19.82 60.23
CA GLY A 1132 -22.13 21.00 60.78
C GLY A 1132 -23.06 21.69 59.78
N PHE A 1133 -23.61 22.85 60.17
CA PHE A 1133 -24.26 23.74 59.22
C PHE A 1133 -23.19 24.57 58.52
N GLN A 1134 -23.07 24.41 57.21
CA GLN A 1134 -22.12 25.11 56.36
C GLN A 1134 -22.79 26.34 55.75
N PHE A 1135 -22.14 27.50 55.86
CA PHE A 1135 -22.61 28.78 55.35
C PHE A 1135 -21.54 29.36 54.42
N ALA A 1136 -21.84 29.42 53.13
CA ALA A 1136 -20.92 29.86 52.09
C ALA A 1136 -21.37 31.19 51.48
N PHE A 1137 -20.43 32.11 51.24
CA PHE A 1137 -20.69 33.38 50.55
C PHE A 1137 -19.49 33.82 49.71
N ARG A 1138 -19.74 34.71 48.74
CA ARG A 1138 -18.70 35.37 47.94
C ARG A 1138 -18.11 36.55 48.73
N ARG A 1139 -16.82 36.84 48.62
CA ARG A 1139 -16.22 38.03 49.23
C ARG A 1139 -15.26 38.70 48.24
N SER A 1140 -15.49 39.97 47.92
CA SER A 1140 -14.59 40.75 47.07
C SER A 1140 -13.37 41.23 47.85
N ASP A 1141 -12.20 41.20 47.19
CA ASP A 1141 -10.94 41.67 47.77
C ASP A 1141 -11.01 43.16 48.11
N GLU A 1142 -11.69 43.94 47.26
CA GLU A 1142 -11.86 45.38 47.43
C GLU A 1142 -12.63 45.69 48.72
N ALA A 1143 -13.68 44.92 49.04
CA ALA A 1143 -14.45 45.09 50.26
C ALA A 1143 -13.72 44.57 51.51
N ASP A 1144 -12.93 43.49 51.41
CA ASP A 1144 -12.15 42.97 52.54
C ASP A 1144 -10.99 43.89 52.94
N GLN A 1145 -10.44 44.63 51.97
CA GLN A 1145 -9.32 45.56 52.16
C GLN A 1145 -9.77 47.00 52.49
N ALA A 1146 -11.04 47.33 52.25
CA ALA A 1146 -11.58 48.66 52.49
C ALA A 1146 -11.67 48.96 54.00
N ALA A 1147 -10.98 50.01 54.44
CA ALA A 1147 -10.92 50.39 55.86
C ALA A 1147 -12.26 50.86 56.45
N ASP A 1148 -13.24 51.19 55.59
CA ASP A 1148 -14.61 51.58 55.97
C ASP A 1148 -15.60 50.40 56.01
N THR A 1149 -15.15 49.17 55.70
CA THR A 1149 -16.01 48.00 55.57
C THR A 1149 -15.69 46.95 56.65
N THR A 1150 -16.74 46.39 57.27
CA THR A 1150 -16.64 45.28 58.23
C THR A 1150 -17.49 44.10 57.77
N ILE A 1151 -16.90 42.90 57.72
CA ILE A 1151 -17.53 41.67 57.20
C ILE A 1151 -17.45 40.59 58.28
N ALA A 1152 -18.59 40.04 58.70
CA ALA A 1152 -18.65 38.98 59.70
C ALA A 1152 -19.80 38.00 59.47
N VAL A 1153 -19.60 36.72 59.76
CA VAL A 1153 -20.72 35.76 59.88
C VAL A 1153 -21.13 35.69 61.33
N ALA A 1154 -22.43 35.79 61.62
CA ALA A 1154 -22.97 35.68 62.97
C ALA A 1154 -24.02 34.57 63.05
N TYR A 1155 -24.08 33.87 64.18
CA TYR A 1155 -25.06 32.83 64.46
C TYR A 1155 -25.88 33.11 65.72
N SER A 1156 -27.10 32.58 65.76
CA SER A 1156 -28.01 32.71 66.89
C SER A 1156 -28.85 31.43 67.07
N PRO A 1157 -29.09 30.97 68.30
CA PRO A 1157 -30.04 29.88 68.55
C PRO A 1157 -31.52 30.33 68.58
N SER A 1158 -31.81 31.64 68.56
CA SER A 1158 -33.15 32.14 68.90
C SER A 1158 -33.68 33.34 68.08
N LEU A 1159 -32.86 33.95 67.23
CA LEU A 1159 -33.13 35.21 66.50
C LEU A 1159 -33.40 36.43 67.40
N GLN A 1160 -33.24 36.33 68.72
CA GLN A 1160 -33.34 37.51 69.58
C GLN A 1160 -32.16 38.46 69.30
N PRO A 1161 -32.36 39.79 69.26
CA PRO A 1161 -31.31 40.75 68.93
C PRO A 1161 -30.03 40.57 69.76
N ASP A 1162 -30.15 40.25 71.04
CA ASP A 1162 -29.01 40.09 71.96
C ASP A 1162 -28.40 38.67 71.94
N SER A 1163 -28.83 37.80 71.02
CA SER A 1163 -28.41 36.39 70.95
C SER A 1163 -27.53 36.03 69.76
N TRP A 1164 -27.12 37.03 68.97
CA TRP A 1164 -26.19 36.86 67.86
C TRP A 1164 -24.75 36.87 68.37
N VAL A 1165 -23.97 35.90 67.92
CA VAL A 1165 -22.55 35.74 68.23
C VAL A 1165 -21.79 35.65 66.92
N VAL A 1166 -20.69 36.39 66.79
CA VAL A 1166 -19.81 36.31 65.62
C VAL A 1166 -19.14 34.94 65.58
N ALA A 1167 -19.17 34.30 64.42
CA ALA A 1167 -18.49 33.04 64.15
C ALA A 1167 -16.99 33.30 63.93
N GLU A 1168 -16.20 33.09 64.98
CA GLU A 1168 -14.74 33.21 64.95
C GLU A 1168 -14.09 31.84 64.67
N ASP A 1169 -13.14 31.78 63.75
CA ASP A 1169 -12.42 30.54 63.41
C ASP A 1169 -11.74 29.92 64.64
N GLY A 1170 -11.90 28.61 64.80
CA GLY A 1170 -11.37 27.85 65.93
C GLY A 1170 -12.11 28.03 67.27
N SER A 1171 -13.12 28.90 67.35
CA SER A 1171 -13.92 29.14 68.56
C SER A 1171 -15.13 28.22 68.61
N GLU A 1172 -15.38 27.54 69.75
CA GLU A 1172 -16.52 26.63 69.97
C GLU A 1172 -16.72 25.56 68.86
N GLY A 1173 -15.64 25.23 68.14
CA GLY A 1173 -15.62 24.26 67.03
C GLY A 1173 -16.04 24.83 65.67
N VAL A 1174 -16.20 26.14 65.54
CA VAL A 1174 -16.41 26.83 64.25
C VAL A 1174 -15.14 26.74 63.40
N THR A 1175 -15.30 26.54 62.10
CA THR A 1175 -14.21 26.66 61.13
C THR A 1175 -14.56 27.65 60.03
N VAL A 1176 -13.63 28.55 59.68
CA VAL A 1176 -13.75 29.48 58.56
C VAL A 1176 -12.65 29.14 57.55
N VAL A 1177 -13.03 28.82 56.32
CA VAL A 1177 -12.10 28.53 55.24
C VAL A 1177 -12.35 29.52 54.12
N THR A 1178 -11.32 30.28 53.76
CA THR A 1178 -11.32 31.14 52.56
C THR A 1178 -10.61 30.41 51.42
N GLU A 1179 -11.24 30.40 50.26
CA GLU A 1179 -10.65 29.95 49.01
C GLU A 1179 -10.54 31.14 48.06
N GLU A 1180 -9.31 31.61 47.89
CA GLU A 1180 -8.95 32.76 47.04
C GLU A 1180 -9.41 32.55 45.60
N ASP A 1181 -9.95 33.62 44.99
CA ASP A 1181 -10.40 33.67 43.58
C ASP A 1181 -11.36 32.56 43.14
N PHE A 1182 -12.02 31.86 44.08
CA PHE A 1182 -12.87 30.71 43.75
C PHE A 1182 -13.99 31.06 42.77
N HIS A 1183 -14.48 32.31 42.80
CA HIS A 1183 -15.56 32.79 41.93
C HIS A 1183 -15.07 33.65 40.75
N GLY A 1184 -13.76 33.74 40.53
CA GLY A 1184 -13.09 34.60 39.55
C GLY A 1184 -12.05 35.52 40.21
N PRO A 1185 -11.17 36.18 39.44
CA PRO A 1185 -10.14 37.07 39.98
C PRO A 1185 -10.75 38.17 40.87
N GLY A 1186 -10.20 38.34 42.08
CA GLY A 1186 -10.62 39.34 43.07
C GLY A 1186 -11.89 38.99 43.86
N VAL A 1187 -12.39 37.75 43.74
CA VAL A 1187 -13.61 37.29 44.45
C VAL A 1187 -13.44 35.89 45.04
N ASP A 1188 -13.32 35.84 46.36
CA ASP A 1188 -13.17 34.65 47.19
C ASP A 1188 -14.47 33.87 47.38
N ARG A 1189 -14.32 32.59 47.75
CA ARG A 1189 -15.35 31.84 48.48
C ARG A 1189 -14.98 31.72 49.95
N VAL A 1190 -15.85 32.18 50.84
CA VAL A 1190 -15.71 32.00 52.29
C VAL A 1190 -16.72 30.95 52.77
N LEU A 1191 -16.23 29.86 53.37
CA LEU A 1191 -17.03 28.77 53.92
C LEU A 1191 -16.91 28.73 55.45
N VAL A 1192 -18.02 29.02 56.13
CA VAL A 1192 -18.13 28.96 57.60
C VAL A 1192 -18.89 27.71 58.01
N THR A 1193 -18.25 26.79 58.74
CA THR A 1193 -18.90 25.59 59.28
C THR A 1193 -19.18 25.76 60.77
N LEU A 1194 -20.46 25.69 61.13
CA LEU A 1194 -20.95 25.78 62.50
C LEU A 1194 -21.28 24.39 63.04
N PRO A 1195 -20.64 23.92 64.12
CA PRO A 1195 -20.89 22.58 64.63
C PRO A 1195 -22.29 22.45 65.23
N PRO A 1196 -22.91 21.25 65.19
CA PRO A 1196 -24.25 21.03 65.73
C PRO A 1196 -24.40 21.35 67.23
N THR A 1197 -23.29 21.41 67.97
CA THR A 1197 -23.25 21.77 69.39
C THR A 1197 -23.71 23.20 69.67
N LEU A 1198 -23.68 24.10 68.67
CA LEU A 1198 -24.17 25.47 68.80
C LEU A 1198 -25.70 25.57 68.73
N ALA A 1199 -26.39 24.53 68.25
CA ALA A 1199 -27.84 24.52 68.14
C ALA A 1199 -28.51 24.27 69.49
N THR A 1200 -29.38 25.19 69.93
CA THR A 1200 -30.20 24.99 71.13
C THR A 1200 -31.62 24.61 70.74
N GLY A 1201 -32.11 23.47 71.23
CA GLY A 1201 -33.46 22.98 70.88
C GLY A 1201 -33.62 22.65 69.39
N ASN A 1202 -32.53 22.20 68.75
CA ASN A 1202 -32.42 21.89 67.31
C ASN A 1202 -32.67 23.11 66.40
N LYS A 1203 -32.39 24.32 66.89
CA LYS A 1203 -32.48 25.56 66.11
C LYS A 1203 -31.14 26.28 66.11
N LEU A 1204 -30.72 26.71 64.92
CA LEU A 1204 -29.56 27.55 64.68
C LEU A 1204 -29.88 28.41 63.47
N PHE A 1205 -29.59 29.70 63.57
CA PHE A 1205 -29.79 30.70 62.53
C PHE A 1205 -28.46 31.37 62.26
N VAL A 1206 -28.20 31.72 61.00
CA VAL A 1206 -26.93 32.30 60.55
C VAL A 1206 -27.22 33.49 59.66
N ARG A 1207 -26.37 34.51 59.70
CA ARG A 1207 -26.42 35.65 58.80
C ARG A 1207 -25.01 36.10 58.42
N LEU A 1208 -24.89 36.71 57.25
CA LEU A 1208 -23.78 37.60 56.92
C LEU A 1208 -24.12 38.99 57.46
N GLU A 1209 -23.18 39.60 58.17
CA GLU A 1209 -23.26 40.94 58.72
C GLU A 1209 -22.21 41.82 58.02
N VAL A 1210 -22.69 42.87 57.37
CA VAL A 1210 -21.85 43.84 56.67
C VAL A 1210 -22.11 45.23 57.26
N GLY A 1211 -21.04 45.92 57.66
CA GLY A 1211 -21.08 47.29 58.14
C GLY A 1211 -20.22 48.20 57.27
N ILE A 1212 -20.77 49.38 56.92
CA ILE A 1212 -20.06 50.47 56.23
C ILE A 1212 -20.07 51.69 57.17
N ASP A 1213 -18.88 52.24 57.47
CA ASP A 1213 -18.66 53.31 58.46
C ASP A 1213 -18.84 54.75 57.94
#